data_AF-A0AAD5YTC2-F1
#
_entry.id   AF-A0AAD5YTC2-F1
#
_cell.length_a   1.000
_cell.length_b   1.000
_cell.length_c   1.000
_cell.angle_alpha   90.00
_cell.angle_beta   90.00
_cell.angle_gamma   90.00
#
_symmetry.space_group_name_H-M   'P 1'
#
loop_
_entity.id
_entity.type
_entity.pdbx_description
1 polymer ?
#
loop_
_entity_poly.entity_id
_entity_poly.type
_entity_poly.pdbx_seq_one_letter_code
_entity_poly.pdbx_strand_id
1 'polypeptide(L)'
;MLRITMNDMTTPQKVANASGISPIHRHVLSLSLRTPRTPGPPLRDLSWLNSTINDPSVSPLIAEISRLQKELDRANESIDDKIDKLEDAGLGVVGLTQKLEDARAQINFLEDEIARLKRTEERRSRRLERIRCQKCKFKVDARHILQEDDSFLDNSRMSLEPSVSQLTTTEDLRQNLQVVNEELAGLKKKWREEKKQLVTENAVLQDAANRLNAQVKEEARRLADTERKGEKKRLTVENELENARKTIQELEGELKSERSRLRNLDTQQNRMLRDKDDLLNQLKRTESDMDEVRQQLHQFKHENNVLEKELRENATAEQRARHLEKKVSENQRTIEALRQERSSLSADFKDLQRRYADASERADRLRKEYTSTANSHEKRRGELDIRLLEIEDLKRALQKQSTKVQRAEEEKERVIAEKHDVSRTIAALEADLRRVRRDAESFGRDLRALKTEKEKAEAKYKDEIARLERNKRQSQAQLKLLTDELDQQKEEIVDVQYQLRNHVCSSDDHQVADLKLQHNKECKGLLVQIRYLKAKFTREALFRDHLGYQKLYLLEILSQFERGERKILVAISRIGYPVAPSRPKKLNKFRAAGLMIIFISRVRRASAAWQKQSALKQEVVLALDKMHRRRAAAASS
;
A
#
# COMPACT_ATOMS: atom_id res chain seq x y z
N MET A 1 -18.87 14.03 -9.99
CA MET A 1 -19.45 15.39 -10.12
C MET A 1 -19.44 16.05 -8.76
N LEU A 2 -18.52 16.97 -8.51
CA LEU A 2 -18.75 18.12 -7.63
C LEU A 2 -17.74 19.19 -8.05
N ARG A 3 -18.31 20.31 -8.50
CA ARG A 3 -17.66 21.50 -9.02
C ARG A 3 -16.73 22.10 -7.97
N ILE A 4 -15.48 22.34 -8.36
CA ILE A 4 -14.55 23.20 -7.63
C ILE A 4 -14.76 24.62 -8.17
N THR A 5 -15.42 25.46 -7.39
CA THR A 5 -15.44 26.90 -7.63
C THR A 5 -14.32 27.52 -6.81
N MET A 6 -13.31 28.01 -7.51
CA MET A 6 -12.31 28.94 -7.01
C MET A 6 -12.98 30.26 -6.64
N ASN A 7 -12.57 30.86 -5.52
CA ASN A 7 -12.74 32.28 -5.28
C ASN A 7 -11.48 32.80 -4.60
N ASP A 8 -10.74 33.59 -5.38
CA ASP A 8 -9.78 34.59 -4.93
C ASP A 8 -10.42 35.53 -3.90
N MET A 9 -9.61 36.02 -2.96
CA MET A 9 -9.54 37.45 -2.63
C MET A 9 -8.30 37.73 -1.77
N THR A 10 -7.49 38.58 -2.37
CA THR A 10 -6.37 39.40 -1.89
C THR A 10 -6.63 40.18 -0.59
N THR A 11 -5.53 40.50 0.13
CA THR A 11 -5.16 41.78 0.82
C THR A 11 -4.23 41.51 2.03
N PRO A 12 -3.47 42.50 2.56
CA PRO A 12 -2.41 43.29 1.95
C PRO A 12 -1.04 43.04 2.63
N GLN A 13 0.04 43.36 1.90
CA GLN A 13 1.43 43.16 2.30
C GLN A 13 1.84 44.02 3.53
N LYS A 14 2.49 43.37 4.51
CA LYS A 14 3.45 44.01 5.41
C LYS A 14 4.84 43.77 4.82
N VAL A 15 5.54 44.86 4.52
CA VAL A 15 6.92 44.88 4.02
C VAL A 15 7.83 44.22 5.08
N ALA A 16 8.35 43.04 4.76
CA ALA A 16 9.44 42.41 5.48
C ALA A 16 10.61 42.26 4.49
N ASN A 17 11.66 43.04 4.72
CA ASN A 17 12.93 42.97 4.03
C ASN A 17 13.48 41.54 4.05
N ALA A 18 13.63 40.93 2.87
CA ALA A 18 14.35 39.67 2.68
C ALA A 18 15.42 39.86 1.61
N SER A 19 16.52 40.52 1.99
CA SER A 19 17.78 40.46 1.25
C SER A 19 18.59 39.25 1.75
N GLY A 20 18.29 38.09 1.17
CA GLY A 20 18.98 36.83 1.43
C GLY A 20 20.31 36.70 0.68
N ILE A 21 21.22 37.67 0.85
CA ILE A 21 22.58 37.60 0.29
C ILE A 21 23.55 37.33 1.45
N SER A 22 24.23 36.19 1.38
CA SER A 22 25.25 35.76 2.35
C SER A 22 26.34 36.82 2.56
N PRO A 23 26.80 37.06 3.81
CA PRO A 23 27.78 38.11 4.15
C PRO A 23 29.11 38.01 3.39
N ILE A 24 29.48 36.83 2.89
CA ILE A 24 30.72 36.60 2.15
C ILE A 24 30.63 37.15 0.72
N HIS A 25 29.44 37.14 0.11
CA HIS A 25 29.24 37.60 -1.27
C HIS A 25 29.27 39.14 -1.41
N ARG A 26 29.17 39.86 -0.28
CA ARG A 26 29.20 41.33 -0.23
C ARG A 26 30.63 41.90 -0.20
N HIS A 27 31.62 41.11 0.24
CA HIS A 27 33.03 41.51 0.26
C HIS A 27 33.75 41.30 -1.09
N VAL A 28 33.26 40.37 -1.92
CA VAL A 28 33.85 40.06 -3.23
C VAL A 28 33.51 41.12 -4.28
N LEU A 29 32.40 41.85 -4.13
CA LEU A 29 31.99 42.93 -5.04
C LEU A 29 32.61 44.30 -4.68
N SER A 30 33.38 44.41 -3.59
CA SER A 30 34.06 45.64 -3.16
C SER A 30 35.57 45.66 -3.45
N LEU A 31 36.12 44.63 -4.11
CA LEU A 31 37.51 44.63 -4.55
C LEU A 31 37.61 45.25 -5.96
N SER A 32 38.05 46.50 -5.95
CA SER A 32 38.27 47.39 -7.08
C SER A 32 39.40 46.91 -8.01
N LEU A 33 39.03 46.43 -9.20
CA LEU A 33 39.94 46.38 -10.34
C LEU A 33 40.02 47.77 -10.99
N ARG A 34 41.18 48.40 -10.83
CA ARG A 34 41.57 49.68 -11.41
C ARG A 34 41.84 49.47 -12.91
N THR A 35 40.98 50.02 -13.77
CA THR A 35 41.24 50.20 -15.21
C THR A 35 41.17 51.68 -15.60
N PRO A 36 41.96 52.13 -16.60
CA PRO A 36 42.37 53.52 -16.74
C PRO A 36 41.30 54.45 -17.35
N ARG A 37 41.46 55.74 -17.03
CA ARG A 37 40.67 56.91 -17.47
C ARG A 37 40.31 56.88 -18.96
N THR A 38 39.02 56.89 -19.25
CA THR A 38 38.43 57.44 -20.48
C THR A 38 37.71 58.74 -20.14
N PRO A 39 37.92 59.85 -20.87
CA PRO A 39 37.29 61.11 -20.57
C PRO A 39 35.90 61.16 -21.21
N GLY A 40 34.86 61.18 -20.39
CA GLY A 40 33.47 61.38 -20.82
C GLY A 40 32.59 61.64 -19.59
N PRO A 41 31.71 62.68 -19.63
CA PRO A 41 30.96 63.13 -18.46
C PRO A 41 29.94 62.06 -17.99
N PRO A 42 29.63 61.99 -16.68
CA PRO A 42 28.73 60.96 -16.16
C PRO A 42 27.31 61.22 -16.65
N LEU A 43 26.75 60.24 -17.37
CA LEU A 43 25.33 60.21 -17.71
C LEU A 43 24.52 60.16 -16.40
N ARG A 44 23.97 61.32 -16.10
CA ARG A 44 22.99 61.61 -15.05
C ARG A 44 21.79 60.69 -15.22
N ASP A 45 21.48 59.95 -14.15
CA ASP A 45 20.21 59.31 -13.82
C ASP A 45 19.43 58.66 -14.97
N LEU A 46 19.54 57.32 -15.08
CA LEU A 46 18.66 56.46 -15.89
C LEU A 46 17.25 56.38 -15.27
N SER A 47 16.53 57.49 -15.23
CA SER A 47 15.15 57.61 -14.74
C SER A 47 14.08 57.07 -15.71
N TRP A 48 14.46 56.72 -16.94
CA TRP A 48 13.57 56.08 -17.92
C TRP A 48 13.36 54.58 -17.70
N LEU A 49 14.30 53.89 -17.04
CA LEU A 49 14.20 52.44 -16.78
C LEU A 49 13.33 52.11 -15.55
N ASN A 50 13.15 53.08 -14.65
CA ASN A 50 12.26 52.96 -13.49
C ASN A 50 10.84 53.49 -13.74
N SER A 51 10.59 54.13 -14.89
CA SER A 51 9.27 54.69 -15.21
C SER A 51 8.28 53.65 -15.75
N THR A 52 8.75 52.46 -16.15
CA THR A 52 7.87 51.35 -16.61
C THR A 52 7.33 50.48 -15.48
N ILE A 53 7.81 50.64 -14.24
CA ILE A 53 7.33 49.87 -13.08
C ILE A 53 5.97 50.38 -12.58
N ASN A 54 5.61 51.63 -12.86
CA ASN A 54 4.35 52.26 -12.42
C ASN A 54 3.28 52.36 -13.52
N ASP A 55 3.49 51.77 -14.69
CA ASP A 55 2.51 51.78 -15.77
C ASP A 55 1.41 50.72 -15.46
N PRO A 56 0.12 51.10 -15.33
CA PRO A 56 -0.97 50.16 -15.01
C PRO A 56 -1.17 49.07 -16.06
N SER A 57 -0.58 49.23 -17.26
CA SER A 57 -0.55 48.22 -18.32
C SER A 57 0.53 47.12 -18.13
N VAL A 58 1.56 47.38 -17.32
CA VAL A 58 2.69 46.46 -17.05
C VAL A 58 2.48 45.63 -15.78
N SER A 59 1.59 46.09 -14.88
CA SER A 59 1.13 45.35 -13.70
C SER A 59 0.66 43.90 -13.97
N PRO A 60 -0.13 43.60 -15.01
CA PRO A 60 -0.51 42.21 -15.34
C PRO A 60 0.66 41.36 -15.83
N LEU A 61 1.65 41.95 -16.52
CA LEU A 61 2.85 41.21 -16.97
C LEU A 61 3.77 40.88 -15.79
N ILE A 62 3.92 41.80 -14.82
CA ILE A 62 4.67 41.53 -13.58
C ILE A 62 3.95 40.47 -12.73
N ALA A 63 2.61 40.51 -12.68
CA ALA A 63 1.82 39.47 -12.04
C ALA A 63 2.04 38.10 -12.70
N GLU A 64 2.05 38.03 -14.03
CA GLU A 64 2.30 36.78 -14.76
C GLU A 64 3.75 36.30 -14.62
N ILE A 65 4.74 37.19 -14.64
CA ILE A 65 6.14 36.85 -14.34
C ILE A 65 6.27 36.28 -12.93
N SER A 66 5.62 36.90 -11.93
CA SER A 66 5.63 36.40 -10.55
C SER A 66 4.92 35.05 -10.39
N ARG A 67 3.90 34.80 -11.22
CA ARG A 67 3.19 33.52 -11.27
C ARG A 67 4.08 32.45 -11.90
N LEU A 68 4.71 32.75 -13.03
CA LEU A 68 5.66 31.88 -13.71
C LEU A 68 6.88 31.57 -12.83
N GLN A 69 7.37 32.54 -12.05
CA GLN A 69 8.42 32.31 -11.05
C GLN A 69 7.95 31.34 -9.95
N LYS A 70 6.73 31.50 -9.41
CA LYS A 70 6.18 30.54 -8.44
C LYS A 70 5.94 29.16 -9.04
N GLU A 71 5.59 29.07 -10.31
CA GLU A 71 5.44 27.79 -11.01
C GLU A 71 6.81 27.14 -11.24
N LEU A 72 7.83 27.93 -11.57
CA LEU A 72 9.22 27.48 -11.69
C LEU A 72 9.78 26.99 -10.35
N ASP A 73 9.57 27.75 -9.27
CA ASP A 73 10.03 27.38 -7.92
C ASP A 73 9.38 26.08 -7.47
N ARG A 74 8.06 25.91 -7.67
CA ARG A 74 7.37 24.64 -7.38
C ARG A 74 7.83 23.49 -8.26
N ALA A 75 8.16 23.76 -9.52
CA ALA A 75 8.70 22.76 -10.42
C ALA A 75 10.10 22.32 -9.97
N ASN A 76 10.93 23.26 -9.52
CA ASN A 76 12.25 22.99 -8.96
C ASN A 76 12.14 22.22 -7.64
N GLU A 77 11.29 22.64 -6.70
CA GLU A 77 11.00 21.89 -5.47
C GLU A 77 10.51 20.46 -5.79
N SER A 78 9.66 20.30 -6.81
CA SER A 78 9.23 18.96 -7.25
C SER A 78 10.35 18.14 -7.90
N ILE A 79 11.36 18.78 -8.49
CA ILE A 79 12.52 18.09 -9.06
C ILE A 79 13.44 17.66 -7.92
N ASP A 80 13.71 18.53 -6.96
CA ASP A 80 14.52 18.24 -5.77
C ASP A 80 13.89 17.08 -4.96
N ASP A 81 12.58 17.11 -4.72
CA ASP A 81 11.83 16.01 -4.08
C ASP A 81 11.95 14.67 -4.86
N LYS A 82 12.09 14.72 -6.18
CA LYS A 82 12.27 13.52 -7.02
C LYS A 82 13.72 13.05 -6.99
N ILE A 83 14.68 13.95 -6.90
CA ILE A 83 16.09 13.63 -6.74
C ILE A 83 16.29 12.94 -5.38
N ASP A 84 15.75 13.48 -4.29
CA ASP A 84 15.83 12.87 -2.96
C ASP A 84 15.22 11.45 -2.95
N LYS A 85 14.07 11.26 -3.60
CA LYS A 85 13.44 9.93 -3.74
C LYS A 85 14.27 8.95 -4.58
N LEU A 86 14.98 9.44 -5.60
CA LEU A 86 15.87 8.63 -6.42
C LEU A 86 17.16 8.27 -5.66
N GLU A 87 17.67 9.17 -4.83
CA GLU A 87 18.80 8.91 -3.94
C GLU A 87 18.43 7.89 -2.86
N ASP A 88 17.28 8.04 -2.21
CA ASP A 88 16.76 7.06 -1.24
C ASP A 88 16.53 5.67 -1.88
N ALA A 89 15.97 5.64 -3.09
CA ALA A 89 15.81 4.41 -3.85
C ALA A 89 17.17 3.82 -4.26
N GLY A 90 18.14 4.66 -4.63
CA GLY A 90 19.51 4.26 -4.95
C GLY A 90 20.25 3.67 -3.76
N LEU A 91 20.15 4.29 -2.58
CA LEU A 91 20.70 3.79 -1.32
C LEU A 91 20.02 2.48 -0.91
N GLY A 92 18.72 2.35 -1.14
CA GLY A 92 17.98 1.09 -0.96
C GLY A 92 18.50 -0.04 -1.85
N VAL A 93 18.80 0.24 -3.11
CA VAL A 93 19.38 -0.74 -4.05
C VAL A 93 20.80 -1.14 -3.64
N VAL A 94 21.62 -0.20 -3.16
CA VAL A 94 22.96 -0.50 -2.63
C VAL A 94 22.87 -1.35 -1.36
N GLY A 95 21.95 -1.06 -0.45
CA GLY A 95 21.73 -1.88 0.74
C GLY A 95 21.20 -3.29 0.43
N LEU A 96 20.33 -3.41 -0.59
CA LEU A 96 19.83 -4.72 -1.05
C LEU A 96 20.92 -5.53 -1.74
N THR A 97 21.77 -4.92 -2.56
CA THR A 97 22.90 -5.60 -3.20
C THR A 97 23.92 -6.08 -2.17
N GLN A 98 24.24 -5.27 -1.16
CA GLN A 98 25.12 -5.68 -0.06
C GLN A 98 24.53 -6.84 0.75
N LYS A 99 23.24 -6.81 1.09
CA LYS A 99 22.56 -7.95 1.74
C LYS A 99 22.56 -9.21 0.88
N LEU A 100 22.49 -9.07 -0.44
CA LEU A 100 22.52 -10.18 -1.39
C LEU A 100 23.93 -10.78 -1.47
N GLU A 101 24.97 -9.94 -1.43
CA GLU A 101 26.36 -10.38 -1.32
C GLU A 101 26.64 -11.08 0.02
N ASP A 102 26.19 -10.53 1.14
CA ASP A 102 26.30 -11.16 2.46
C ASP A 102 25.57 -12.51 2.51
N ALA A 103 24.36 -12.59 1.95
CA ALA A 103 23.61 -13.83 1.86
C ALA A 103 24.33 -14.87 0.97
N ARG A 104 24.95 -14.45 -0.14
CA ARG A 104 25.78 -15.32 -0.99
C ARG A 104 27.01 -15.82 -0.23
N ALA A 105 27.67 -14.97 0.54
CA ALA A 105 28.80 -15.36 1.38
C ALA A 105 28.40 -16.37 2.47
N GLN A 106 27.24 -16.16 3.10
CA GLN A 106 26.68 -17.09 4.09
C GLN A 106 26.33 -18.44 3.47
N ILE A 107 25.76 -18.45 2.27
CA ILE A 107 25.46 -19.68 1.52
C ILE A 107 26.77 -20.43 1.23
N ASN A 108 27.79 -19.76 0.70
CA ASN A 108 29.08 -20.39 0.43
C ASN A 108 29.70 -20.99 1.70
N PHE A 109 29.65 -20.27 2.83
CA PHE A 109 30.13 -20.77 4.11
C PHE A 109 29.36 -22.03 4.59
N LEU A 110 28.04 -22.03 4.46
CA LEU A 110 27.21 -23.17 4.82
C LEU A 110 27.43 -24.36 3.87
N GLU A 111 27.63 -24.11 2.58
CA GLU A 111 27.98 -25.13 1.60
C GLU A 111 29.34 -25.76 1.92
N ASP A 112 30.34 -24.97 2.31
CA ASP A 112 31.64 -25.45 2.75
C ASP A 112 31.55 -26.29 4.04
N GLU A 113 30.73 -25.87 5.01
CA GLU A 113 30.53 -26.63 6.25
C GLU A 113 29.73 -27.92 5.98
N ILE A 114 28.73 -27.91 5.09
CA ILE A 114 28.05 -29.12 4.62
C ILE A 114 29.05 -30.05 3.91
N ALA A 115 29.93 -29.52 3.06
CA ALA A 115 30.94 -30.32 2.38
C ALA A 115 31.93 -30.95 3.39
N ARG A 116 32.32 -30.19 4.41
CA ARG A 116 33.16 -30.68 5.51
C ARG A 116 32.45 -31.78 6.31
N LEU A 117 31.20 -31.56 6.68
CA LEU A 117 30.36 -32.51 7.42
C LEU A 117 30.16 -33.80 6.62
N LYS A 118 29.86 -33.69 5.32
CA LYS A 118 29.78 -34.84 4.40
C LYS A 118 31.08 -35.63 4.37
N ARG A 119 32.24 -34.96 4.25
CA ARG A 119 33.54 -35.65 4.31
C ARG A 119 33.76 -36.36 5.65
N THR A 120 33.32 -35.78 6.77
CA THR A 120 33.41 -36.45 8.08
C THR A 120 32.45 -37.63 8.21
N GLU A 121 31.23 -37.52 7.70
CA GLU A 121 30.26 -38.62 7.66
C GLU A 121 30.73 -39.74 6.75
N GLU A 122 31.27 -39.45 5.58
CA GLU A 122 31.89 -40.45 4.69
C GLU A 122 33.06 -41.17 5.37
N ARG A 123 33.88 -40.45 6.16
CA ARG A 123 34.94 -41.10 6.95
C ARG A 123 34.36 -42.00 8.04
N ARG A 124 33.28 -41.59 8.72
CA ARG A 124 32.58 -42.41 9.72
C ARG A 124 31.93 -43.64 9.06
N SER A 125 31.25 -43.48 7.94
CA SER A 125 30.61 -44.58 7.20
C SER A 125 31.64 -45.57 6.69
N ARG A 126 32.78 -45.12 6.14
CA ARG A 126 33.90 -45.98 5.75
C ARG A 126 34.53 -46.70 6.93
N ARG A 127 34.56 -46.11 8.13
CA ARG A 127 35.01 -46.78 9.35
C ARG A 127 34.01 -47.86 9.78
N LEU A 128 32.72 -47.54 9.78
CA LEU A 128 31.63 -48.46 10.12
C LEU A 128 31.55 -49.66 9.16
N GLU A 129 31.74 -49.44 7.85
CA GLU A 129 31.82 -50.52 6.85
C GLU A 129 32.99 -51.48 7.09
N ARG A 130 34.04 -51.05 7.79
CA ARG A 130 35.24 -51.85 8.06
C ARG A 130 35.20 -52.54 9.42
N ILE A 131 34.17 -52.30 10.23
CA ILE A 131 34.03 -52.96 11.54
C ILE A 131 33.75 -54.45 11.33
N ARG A 132 34.61 -55.28 11.93
CA ARG A 132 34.43 -56.73 11.99
C ARG A 132 34.34 -57.14 13.45
N CYS A 133 33.50 -58.12 13.74
CA CYS A 133 33.41 -58.67 15.09
C CYS A 133 34.75 -59.32 15.50
N GLN A 134 35.29 -58.95 16.66
CA GLN A 134 36.60 -59.44 17.12
C GLN A 134 36.64 -60.95 17.39
N LYS A 135 35.49 -61.59 17.65
CA LYS A 135 35.40 -63.04 17.94
C LYS A 135 35.17 -63.92 16.72
N CYS A 136 34.42 -63.46 15.71
CA CYS A 136 34.07 -64.27 14.55
C CYS A 136 34.50 -63.70 13.18
N LYS A 137 35.17 -62.52 13.15
CA LYS A 137 35.66 -61.80 11.95
C LYS A 137 34.59 -61.47 10.89
N PHE A 138 33.32 -61.73 11.16
CA PHE A 138 32.20 -61.41 10.27
C PHE A 138 32.01 -59.88 10.18
N LYS A 139 31.69 -59.39 8.97
CA LYS A 139 31.46 -57.97 8.69
C LYS A 139 30.12 -57.55 9.30
N VAL A 140 30.14 -56.59 10.22
CA VAL A 140 28.92 -56.10 10.88
C VAL A 140 28.52 -54.81 10.18
N ASP A 141 27.36 -54.80 9.51
CA ASP A 141 26.87 -53.61 8.82
C ASP A 141 26.21 -52.66 9.83
N ALA A 142 27.01 -51.82 10.47
CA ALA A 142 26.59 -50.92 11.55
C ALA A 142 25.75 -49.70 11.08
N ARG A 143 25.39 -49.62 9.79
CA ARG A 143 24.60 -48.50 9.25
C ARG A 143 23.18 -48.43 9.80
N HIS A 144 22.59 -49.57 10.15
CA HIS A 144 21.23 -49.64 10.70
C HIS A 144 21.13 -49.17 12.16
N ILE A 145 22.23 -49.18 12.91
CA ILE A 145 22.22 -48.84 14.34
C ILE A 145 22.09 -47.33 14.57
N LEU A 146 22.47 -46.49 13.59
CA LEU A 146 22.43 -45.03 13.71
C LEU A 146 21.12 -44.38 13.24
N GLN A 147 20.19 -45.14 12.65
CA GLN A 147 18.88 -44.63 12.24
C GLN A 147 17.79 -44.73 13.33
N GLU A 148 18.06 -45.44 14.43
CA GLU A 148 17.06 -45.74 15.46
C GLU A 148 17.11 -44.81 16.70
N ASP A 149 18.03 -43.86 16.77
CA ASP A 149 18.31 -43.10 18.01
C ASP A 149 17.41 -41.86 18.28
N ASP A 150 16.40 -41.57 17.48
CA ASP A 150 15.50 -40.41 17.72
C ASP A 150 14.03 -40.75 18.03
N SER A 151 13.64 -42.03 18.16
CA SER A 151 12.22 -42.34 18.47
C SER A 151 11.94 -43.61 19.26
N PHE A 152 12.84 -44.05 20.14
CA PHE A 152 12.53 -45.18 21.00
C PHE A 152 13.22 -45.01 22.35
N LEU A 153 12.51 -44.47 23.34
CA LEU A 153 12.59 -44.78 24.77
C LEU A 153 11.74 -43.76 25.56
N ASP A 154 10.43 -43.75 25.30
CA ASP A 154 9.44 -43.34 26.29
C ASP A 154 8.34 -44.41 26.32
N ASN A 155 8.54 -45.43 27.15
CA ASN A 155 7.43 -46.20 27.67
C ASN A 155 7.80 -46.74 29.06
N SER A 156 7.16 -46.09 30.04
CA SER A 156 7.28 -46.36 31.46
C SER A 156 6.92 -47.79 31.85
N ARG A 157 7.78 -48.40 32.67
CA ARG A 157 7.48 -48.80 34.04
C ARG A 157 6.04 -49.31 34.27
N MET A 158 5.87 -50.64 34.24
CA MET A 158 4.86 -51.33 35.06
C MET A 158 5.55 -52.38 35.92
N SER A 159 5.53 -52.10 37.21
CA SER A 159 5.82 -53.02 38.29
C SER A 159 4.69 -54.05 38.37
N LEU A 160 5.02 -55.34 38.49
CA LEU A 160 4.16 -56.37 39.06
C LEU A 160 5.05 -57.56 39.46
N GLU A 161 5.20 -57.76 40.77
CA GLU A 161 5.45 -59.09 41.33
C GLU A 161 4.30 -60.03 40.94
N PRO A 162 4.54 -61.34 40.89
CA PRO A 162 3.79 -62.17 41.83
C PRO A 162 4.62 -63.28 42.47
N SER A 163 4.28 -63.48 43.74
CA SER A 163 4.66 -64.58 44.60
C SER A 163 3.99 -65.90 44.20
N VAL A 164 4.79 -66.97 44.33
CA VAL A 164 4.45 -68.29 44.92
C VAL A 164 3.49 -69.23 44.17
N SER A 165 4.12 -70.27 43.61
CA SER A 165 3.75 -71.70 43.55
C SER A 165 2.36 -72.12 43.03
N GLN A 166 2.35 -72.97 42.01
CA GLN A 166 1.72 -74.30 42.05
C GLN A 166 2.14 -75.13 40.83
N LEU A 167 2.48 -76.40 41.08
CA LEU A 167 2.80 -77.43 40.10
C LEU A 167 1.63 -77.62 39.13
N THR A 168 1.84 -77.34 37.85
CA THR A 168 0.98 -77.81 36.75
C THR A 168 1.85 -78.26 35.58
N THR A 169 1.37 -79.28 34.89
CA THR A 169 2.09 -80.21 34.02
C THR A 169 2.64 -79.56 32.74
N THR A 170 3.77 -80.08 32.24
CA THR A 170 4.51 -79.64 31.05
C THR A 170 3.69 -79.54 29.74
N GLU A 171 2.47 -80.04 29.71
CA GLU A 171 1.56 -80.00 28.56
C GLU A 171 0.83 -78.66 28.41
N ASP A 172 0.47 -77.99 29.51
CA ASP A 172 -0.24 -76.70 29.46
C ASP A 172 0.67 -75.57 28.96
N LEU A 173 1.98 -75.64 29.27
CA LEU A 173 2.99 -74.73 28.73
C LEU A 173 3.21 -74.91 27.22
N ARG A 174 3.09 -76.15 26.72
CA ARG A 174 3.20 -76.42 25.28
C ARG A 174 1.99 -75.90 24.51
N GLN A 175 0.78 -76.05 25.07
CA GLN A 175 -0.43 -75.51 24.47
C GLN A 175 -0.41 -73.98 24.47
N ASN A 176 -0.03 -73.34 25.58
CA ASN A 176 0.12 -71.89 25.63
C ASN A 176 1.18 -71.36 24.64
N LEU A 177 2.30 -72.08 24.47
CA LEU A 177 3.30 -71.72 23.45
C LEU A 177 2.81 -71.92 22.01
N GLN A 178 1.96 -72.92 21.75
CA GLN A 178 1.32 -73.10 20.44
C GLN A 178 0.33 -71.98 20.15
N VAL A 179 -0.52 -71.62 21.11
CA VAL A 179 -1.47 -70.50 20.98
C VAL A 179 -0.73 -69.18 20.72
N VAL A 180 0.33 -68.89 21.48
CA VAL A 180 1.14 -67.67 21.26
C VAL A 180 1.83 -67.69 19.89
N ASN A 181 2.26 -68.86 19.40
CA ASN A 181 2.83 -68.99 18.05
C ASN A 181 1.79 -68.77 16.95
N GLU A 182 0.56 -69.24 17.15
CA GLU A 182 -0.56 -69.00 16.23
C GLU A 182 -0.96 -67.52 16.22
N GLU A 183 -0.99 -66.87 17.39
CA GLU A 183 -1.22 -65.43 17.50
C GLU A 183 -0.10 -64.62 16.82
N LEU A 184 1.17 -65.00 17.02
CA LEU A 184 2.31 -64.39 16.31
C LEU A 184 2.25 -64.60 14.79
N ALA A 185 1.83 -65.77 14.34
CA ALA A 185 1.63 -66.05 12.92
C ALA A 185 0.48 -65.20 12.34
N GLY A 186 -0.61 -65.04 13.10
CA GLY A 186 -1.73 -64.16 12.79
C GLY A 186 -1.31 -62.71 12.68
N LEU A 187 -0.55 -62.19 13.65
CA LEU A 187 -0.01 -60.82 13.63
C LEU A 187 0.96 -60.60 12.47
N LYS A 188 1.85 -61.57 12.17
CA LYS A 188 2.74 -61.50 10.99
C LYS A 188 1.97 -61.50 9.67
N LYS A 189 0.79 -62.12 9.63
CA LYS A 189 -0.07 -62.10 8.44
C LYS A 189 -0.76 -60.75 8.28
N LYS A 190 -1.35 -60.23 9.36
CA LYS A 190 -1.94 -58.87 9.41
C LYS A 190 -0.92 -57.79 9.03
N TRP A 191 0.28 -57.85 9.60
CA TRP A 191 1.35 -56.90 9.27
C TRP A 191 1.75 -56.95 7.78
N ARG A 192 1.78 -58.14 7.17
CA ARG A 192 2.06 -58.27 5.73
C ARG A 192 0.92 -57.71 4.87
N GLU A 193 -0.32 -57.87 5.30
CA GLU A 193 -1.51 -57.31 4.63
C GLU A 193 -1.52 -55.78 4.72
N GLU A 194 -1.30 -55.23 5.91
CA GLU A 194 -1.15 -53.78 6.15
C GLU A 194 0.02 -53.20 5.36
N LYS A 195 1.18 -53.86 5.35
CA LYS A 195 2.33 -53.43 4.54
C LYS A 195 2.00 -53.38 3.05
N LYS A 196 1.23 -54.36 2.54
CA LYS A 196 0.77 -54.34 1.14
C LYS A 196 -0.20 -53.18 0.88
N GLN A 197 -1.16 -52.95 1.79
CA GLN A 197 -2.12 -51.84 1.70
C GLN A 197 -1.39 -50.49 1.68
N LEU A 198 -0.44 -50.27 2.59
CA LEU A 198 0.35 -49.03 2.65
C LEU A 198 1.16 -48.82 1.37
N VAL A 199 1.74 -49.87 0.79
CA VAL A 199 2.47 -49.75 -0.49
C VAL A 199 1.53 -49.38 -1.62
N THR A 200 0.33 -49.97 -1.68
CA THR A 200 -0.66 -49.60 -2.70
C THR A 200 -1.18 -48.17 -2.52
N GLU A 201 -1.44 -47.74 -1.29
CA GLU A 201 -1.86 -46.36 -0.99
C GLU A 201 -0.77 -45.35 -1.34
N ASN A 202 0.50 -45.67 -1.02
CA ASN A 202 1.63 -44.81 -1.36
C ASN A 202 1.81 -44.69 -2.88
N ALA A 203 1.60 -45.78 -3.64
CA ALA A 203 1.60 -45.73 -5.11
C ALA A 203 0.46 -44.84 -5.65
N VAL A 204 -0.75 -44.95 -5.09
CA VAL A 204 -1.90 -44.10 -5.48
C VAL A 204 -1.64 -42.62 -5.16
N LEU A 205 -1.07 -42.32 -3.99
CA LEU A 205 -0.71 -40.96 -3.60
C LEU A 205 0.40 -40.39 -4.50
N GLN A 206 1.39 -41.21 -4.86
CA GLN A 206 2.46 -40.81 -5.76
C GLN A 206 1.94 -40.54 -7.19
N ASP A 207 1.00 -41.36 -7.68
CA ASP A 207 0.29 -41.10 -8.95
C ASP A 207 -0.57 -39.83 -8.89
N ALA A 208 -1.28 -39.60 -7.79
CA ALA A 208 -2.06 -38.38 -7.58
C ALA A 208 -1.17 -37.12 -7.55
N ALA A 209 -0.03 -37.19 -6.85
CA ALA A 209 0.97 -36.11 -6.81
C ALA A 209 1.58 -35.85 -8.19
N ASN A 210 1.87 -36.91 -8.97
CA ASN A 210 2.37 -36.78 -10.34
C ASN A 210 1.33 -36.14 -11.28
N ARG A 211 0.05 -36.50 -11.15
CA ARG A 211 -1.06 -35.88 -11.91
C ARG A 211 -1.23 -34.40 -11.56
N LEU A 212 -1.21 -34.04 -10.28
CA LEU A 212 -1.28 -32.65 -9.84
C LEU A 212 -0.09 -31.84 -10.35
N ASN A 213 1.13 -32.37 -10.25
CA ASN A 213 2.33 -31.73 -10.80
C ASN A 213 2.24 -31.55 -12.33
N ALA A 214 1.67 -32.52 -13.05
CA ALA A 214 1.45 -32.39 -14.49
C ALA A 214 0.45 -31.27 -14.82
N GLN A 215 -0.67 -31.20 -14.09
CA GLN A 215 -1.67 -30.13 -14.26
C GLN A 215 -1.10 -28.75 -13.97
N VAL A 216 -0.33 -28.59 -12.88
CA VAL A 216 0.33 -27.32 -12.53
C VAL A 216 1.33 -26.91 -13.62
N LYS A 217 2.12 -27.85 -14.16
CA LYS A 217 3.05 -27.56 -15.27
C LYS A 217 2.31 -27.17 -16.55
N GLU A 218 1.17 -27.79 -16.83
CA GLU A 218 0.39 -27.50 -18.03
C GLU A 218 -0.29 -26.12 -17.94
N GLU A 219 -0.83 -25.76 -16.78
CA GLU A 219 -1.36 -24.41 -16.53
C GLU A 219 -0.27 -23.34 -16.56
N ALA A 220 0.92 -23.62 -16.00
CA ALA A 220 2.07 -22.71 -16.10
C ALA A 220 2.51 -22.49 -17.57
N ARG A 221 2.49 -23.54 -18.40
CA ARG A 221 2.77 -23.42 -19.83
C ARG A 221 1.71 -22.60 -20.56
N ARG A 222 0.43 -22.80 -20.25
CA ARG A 222 -0.67 -22.02 -20.83
C ARG A 222 -0.53 -20.53 -20.51
N LEU A 223 -0.23 -20.18 -19.26
CA LEU A 223 0.01 -18.79 -18.86
C LEU A 223 1.21 -18.18 -19.60
N ALA A 224 2.35 -18.87 -19.64
CA ALA A 224 3.52 -18.41 -20.38
C ALA A 224 3.24 -18.23 -21.88
N ASP A 225 2.44 -19.09 -22.49
CA ASP A 225 2.04 -18.97 -23.89
C ASP A 225 1.08 -17.79 -24.11
N THR A 226 0.21 -17.46 -23.15
CA THR A 226 -0.64 -16.27 -23.24
C THR A 226 0.16 -14.97 -23.11
N GLU A 227 1.14 -14.93 -22.22
CA GLU A 227 2.06 -13.78 -22.06
C GLU A 227 2.87 -13.57 -23.34
N ARG A 228 3.48 -14.63 -23.88
CA ARG A 228 4.22 -14.57 -25.16
C ARG A 228 3.35 -14.12 -26.32
N LYS A 229 2.09 -14.57 -26.39
CA LYS A 229 1.15 -14.12 -27.43
C LYS A 229 0.77 -12.65 -27.24
N GLY A 230 0.68 -12.16 -26.00
CA GLY A 230 0.45 -10.76 -25.68
C GLY A 230 1.62 -9.87 -26.09
N GLU A 231 2.85 -10.23 -25.71
CA GLU A 231 4.07 -9.53 -26.09
C GLU A 231 4.27 -9.49 -27.60
N LYS A 232 4.07 -10.61 -28.30
CA LYS A 232 4.14 -10.64 -29.77
C LYS A 232 3.17 -9.66 -30.42
N LYS A 233 1.92 -9.60 -29.95
CA LYS A 233 0.92 -8.66 -30.47
C LYS A 233 1.28 -7.21 -30.20
N ARG A 234 1.90 -6.92 -29.05
CA ARG A 234 2.37 -5.58 -28.73
C ARG A 234 3.52 -5.16 -29.64
N LEU A 235 4.51 -6.05 -29.80
CA LEU A 235 5.66 -5.82 -30.69
C LEU A 235 5.24 -5.65 -32.16
N THR A 236 4.23 -6.40 -32.63
CA THR A 236 3.71 -6.21 -34.00
C THR A 236 3.08 -4.83 -34.18
N VAL A 237 2.29 -4.36 -33.20
CA VAL A 237 1.68 -3.02 -33.24
C VAL A 237 2.75 -1.92 -33.14
N GLU A 238 3.78 -2.12 -32.31
CA GLU A 238 4.92 -1.19 -32.21
C GLU A 238 5.70 -1.10 -33.53
N ASN A 239 5.96 -2.23 -34.20
CA ASN A 239 6.60 -2.26 -35.52
C ASN A 239 5.73 -1.60 -36.60
N GLU A 240 4.41 -1.84 -36.59
CA GLU A 240 3.46 -1.19 -37.50
C GLU A 240 3.44 0.33 -37.29
N LEU A 241 3.48 0.80 -36.04
CA LEU A 241 3.61 2.22 -35.71
C LEU A 241 4.94 2.81 -36.20
N GLU A 242 6.04 2.10 -36.06
CA GLU A 242 7.35 2.55 -36.55
C GLU A 242 7.38 2.64 -38.08
N ASN A 243 6.83 1.64 -38.76
CA ASN A 243 6.70 1.65 -40.21
C ASN A 243 5.79 2.79 -40.69
N ALA A 244 4.64 3.01 -40.03
CA ALA A 244 3.77 4.14 -40.35
C ALA A 244 4.48 5.49 -40.16
N ARG A 245 5.26 5.66 -39.07
CA ARG A 245 6.08 6.86 -38.87
C ARG A 245 7.11 7.09 -39.97
N LYS A 246 7.80 6.03 -40.44
CA LYS A 246 8.75 6.12 -41.56
C LYS A 246 8.04 6.57 -42.84
N THR A 247 6.91 5.95 -43.18
CA THR A 247 6.12 6.34 -44.36
C THR A 247 5.61 7.78 -44.29
N ILE A 248 5.23 8.27 -43.11
CA ILE A 248 4.84 9.68 -42.92
C ILE A 248 6.01 10.62 -43.15
N GLN A 249 7.19 10.30 -42.61
CA GLN A 249 8.38 11.12 -42.83
C GLN A 249 8.76 11.22 -44.31
N GLU A 250 8.65 10.11 -45.04
CA GLU A 250 8.85 10.06 -46.50
C GLU A 250 7.83 10.93 -47.23
N LEU A 251 6.53 10.73 -46.96
CA LEU A 251 5.45 11.51 -47.57
C LEU A 251 5.52 13.00 -47.21
N GLU A 252 5.92 13.37 -45.99
CA GLU A 252 6.15 14.76 -45.59
C GLU A 252 7.34 15.39 -46.33
N GLY A 253 8.42 14.62 -46.53
CA GLY A 253 9.56 15.03 -47.35
C GLY A 253 9.15 15.28 -48.80
N GLU A 254 8.39 14.35 -49.36
CA GLU A 254 7.81 14.47 -50.69
C GLU A 254 6.87 15.67 -50.83
N LEU A 255 5.93 15.88 -49.91
CA LEU A 255 5.05 17.06 -49.90
C LEU A 255 5.84 18.36 -49.79
N LYS A 256 6.93 18.41 -49.02
CA LYS A 256 7.79 19.59 -48.92
C LYS A 256 8.45 19.89 -50.27
N SER A 257 8.98 18.87 -50.95
CA SER A 257 9.58 19.01 -52.28
C SER A 257 8.54 19.38 -53.36
N GLU A 258 7.32 18.85 -53.28
CA GLU A 258 6.25 19.23 -54.20
C GLU A 258 5.75 20.65 -53.94
N ARG A 259 5.66 21.09 -52.68
CA ARG A 259 5.32 22.48 -52.35
C ARG A 259 6.36 23.46 -52.91
N SER A 260 7.66 23.14 -52.82
CA SER A 260 8.68 23.99 -53.41
C SER A 260 8.60 23.98 -54.95
N ARG A 261 8.32 22.82 -55.56
CA ARG A 261 8.08 22.72 -57.00
C ARG A 261 6.86 23.53 -57.47
N LEU A 262 5.73 23.45 -56.75
CA LEU A 262 4.51 24.21 -57.05
C LEU A 262 4.75 25.72 -56.95
N ARG A 263 5.49 26.19 -55.93
CA ARG A 263 5.88 27.59 -55.83
C ARG A 263 6.74 28.02 -57.01
N ASN A 264 7.71 27.20 -57.41
CA ASN A 264 8.55 27.50 -58.58
C ASN A 264 7.72 27.57 -59.87
N LEU A 265 6.84 26.59 -60.11
CA LEU A 265 5.94 26.60 -61.27
C LEU A 265 5.00 27.80 -61.27
N ASP A 266 4.45 28.18 -60.12
CA ASP A 266 3.60 29.37 -60.00
C ASP A 266 4.38 30.65 -60.33
N THR A 267 5.61 30.80 -59.83
CA THR A 267 6.46 31.94 -60.19
C THR A 267 6.81 31.96 -61.67
N GLN A 268 7.04 30.80 -62.30
CA GLN A 268 7.30 30.69 -63.73
C GLN A 268 6.05 31.03 -64.54
N GLN A 269 4.87 30.54 -64.14
CA GLN A 269 3.60 30.86 -64.75
C GLN A 269 3.32 32.37 -64.70
N ASN A 270 3.52 33.00 -63.54
CA ASN A 270 3.33 34.44 -63.38
C ASN A 270 4.30 35.27 -64.24
N ARG A 271 5.55 34.83 -64.40
CA ARG A 271 6.51 35.46 -65.33
C ARG A 271 6.07 35.31 -66.78
N MET A 272 5.72 34.10 -67.21
CA MET A 272 5.27 33.84 -68.58
C MET A 272 3.96 34.56 -68.93
N LEU A 273 3.05 34.75 -67.97
CA LEU A 273 1.84 35.55 -68.19
C LEU A 273 2.16 37.02 -68.42
N ARG A 274 3.12 37.60 -67.69
CA ARG A 274 3.59 38.97 -67.92
C ARG A 274 4.24 39.10 -69.30
N ASP A 275 5.14 38.18 -69.65
CA ASP A 275 5.78 38.17 -70.97
C ASP A 275 4.74 38.09 -72.10
N LYS A 276 3.70 37.28 -71.92
CA LYS A 276 2.57 37.16 -72.84
C LYS A 276 1.79 38.47 -72.98
N ASP A 277 1.49 39.14 -71.87
CA ASP A 277 0.78 40.42 -71.86
C ASP A 277 1.62 41.54 -72.48
N ASP A 278 2.93 41.56 -72.24
CA ASP A 278 3.86 42.50 -72.86
C ASP A 278 3.92 42.32 -74.38
N LEU A 279 4.00 41.07 -74.87
CA LEU A 279 3.95 40.77 -76.30
C LEU A 279 2.61 41.17 -76.93
N LEU A 280 1.48 40.97 -76.23
CA LEU A 280 0.17 41.46 -76.69
C LEU A 280 0.14 42.98 -76.83
N ASN A 281 0.68 43.68 -75.84
CA ASN A 281 0.71 45.14 -75.85
C ASN A 281 1.61 45.65 -76.98
N GLN A 282 2.75 45.01 -77.23
CA GLN A 282 3.59 45.35 -78.37
C GLN A 282 2.87 45.07 -79.70
N LEU A 283 2.15 43.95 -79.80
CA LEU A 283 1.42 43.58 -81.02
C LEU A 283 0.34 44.63 -81.34
N LYS A 284 -0.43 45.05 -80.32
CA LYS A 284 -1.41 46.15 -80.45
C LYS A 284 -0.79 47.47 -80.89
N ARG A 285 0.41 47.82 -80.39
CA ARG A 285 1.13 49.03 -80.81
C ARG A 285 1.59 48.93 -82.27
N THR A 286 2.19 47.80 -82.66
CA THR A 286 2.59 47.61 -84.08
C THR A 286 1.39 47.57 -85.03
N GLU A 287 0.23 47.11 -84.57
CA GLU A 287 -1.03 47.14 -85.33
C GLU A 287 -1.51 48.58 -85.54
N SER A 288 -1.50 49.42 -84.49
CA SER A 288 -1.82 50.85 -84.62
C SER A 288 -0.85 51.58 -85.53
N ASP A 289 0.47 51.34 -85.38
CA ASP A 289 1.50 51.97 -86.20
C ASP A 289 1.34 51.58 -87.69
N MET A 290 1.01 50.30 -87.96
CA MET A 290 0.69 49.86 -89.32
C MET A 290 -0.54 50.56 -89.89
N ASP A 291 -1.58 50.80 -89.08
CA ASP A 291 -2.79 51.50 -89.52
C ASP A 291 -2.54 52.98 -89.78
N GLU A 292 -1.70 53.65 -88.97
CA GLU A 292 -1.26 55.02 -89.22
C GLU A 292 -0.45 55.13 -90.53
N VAL A 293 0.53 54.25 -90.75
CA VAL A 293 1.31 54.21 -92.01
C VAL A 293 0.40 53.92 -93.21
N ARG A 294 -0.60 53.05 -93.07
CA ARG A 294 -1.61 52.80 -94.13
C ARG A 294 -2.39 54.08 -94.45
N GLN A 295 -2.87 54.80 -93.43
CA GLN A 295 -3.61 56.05 -93.61
C GLN A 295 -2.75 57.11 -94.29
N GLN A 296 -1.51 57.32 -93.84
CA GLN A 296 -0.56 58.26 -94.47
C GLN A 296 -0.26 57.89 -95.92
N LEU A 297 -0.01 56.61 -96.20
CA LEU A 297 0.23 56.12 -97.56
C LEU A 297 -0.99 56.32 -98.47
N HIS A 298 -2.22 56.20 -97.94
CA HIS A 298 -3.44 56.54 -98.68
C HIS A 298 -3.56 58.04 -98.97
N GLN A 299 -3.26 58.90 -97.99
CA GLN A 299 -3.26 60.36 -98.16
C GLN A 299 -2.25 60.80 -99.23
N PHE A 300 -0.98 60.40 -99.12
CA PHE A 300 0.04 60.77 -100.11
C PHE A 300 -0.23 60.21 -101.52
N LYS A 301 -0.81 59.01 -101.62
CA LYS A 301 -1.28 58.49 -102.93
C LYS A 301 -2.38 59.36 -103.53
N HIS A 302 -3.33 59.83 -102.72
CA HIS A 302 -4.39 60.70 -103.18
C HIS A 302 -3.83 62.05 -103.63
N GLU A 303 -2.97 62.67 -102.83
CA GLU A 303 -2.27 63.92 -103.18
C GLU A 303 -1.45 63.77 -104.46
N ASN A 304 -0.68 62.67 -104.61
CA ASN A 304 0.08 62.42 -105.82
C ASN A 304 -0.83 62.29 -107.06
N ASN A 305 -1.96 61.56 -106.95
CA ASN A 305 -2.92 61.46 -108.04
C ASN A 305 -3.55 62.81 -108.41
N VAL A 306 -3.77 63.72 -107.44
CA VAL A 306 -4.27 65.08 -107.69
C VAL A 306 -3.19 65.91 -108.38
N LEU A 307 -1.96 65.91 -107.87
CA LEU A 307 -0.83 66.63 -108.46
C LEU A 307 -0.48 66.13 -109.87
N GLU A 308 -0.58 64.81 -110.14
CA GLU A 308 -0.41 64.23 -111.48
C GLU A 308 -1.47 64.73 -112.47
N LYS A 309 -2.72 64.92 -112.01
CA LYS A 309 -3.78 65.51 -112.84
C LYS A 309 -3.51 66.99 -113.10
N GLU A 310 -3.14 67.75 -112.07
CA GLU A 310 -2.77 69.17 -112.20
C GLU A 310 -1.56 69.40 -113.13
N LEU A 311 -0.60 68.47 -113.15
CA LEU A 311 0.53 68.44 -114.08
C LEU A 311 0.09 68.24 -115.53
N ARG A 312 -0.93 67.41 -115.78
CA ARG A 312 -1.44 67.14 -117.13
C ARG A 312 -2.28 68.29 -117.70
N GLU A 313 -2.88 69.13 -116.85
CA GLU A 313 -3.89 70.12 -117.26
C GLU A 313 -3.35 71.54 -117.55
N ASN A 314 -2.10 71.89 -117.20
CA ASN A 314 -1.63 73.30 -117.24
C ASN A 314 -0.65 73.65 -118.38
N ALA A 315 -1.02 74.63 -119.22
CA ALA A 315 -0.29 75.08 -120.41
C ALA A 315 0.59 76.37 -120.24
N THR A 316 0.57 77.07 -119.11
CA THR A 316 1.58 78.12 -118.76
C THR A 316 2.86 77.49 -118.19
N ALA A 317 3.28 76.41 -118.85
CA ALA A 317 3.49 75.11 -118.23
C ALA A 317 4.81 74.96 -117.47
N GLU A 318 5.94 75.47 -117.96
CA GLU A 318 7.24 74.94 -117.52
C GLU A 318 7.64 75.22 -116.07
N GLN A 319 7.48 76.45 -115.56
CA GLN A 319 7.95 76.79 -114.21
C GLN A 319 7.08 76.16 -113.12
N ARG A 320 5.75 76.14 -113.33
CA ARG A 320 4.80 75.47 -112.43
C ARG A 320 4.90 73.95 -112.58
N ALA A 321 5.11 73.43 -113.79
CA ALA A 321 5.39 72.01 -114.02
C ALA A 321 6.66 71.57 -113.29
N ARG A 322 7.77 72.31 -113.35
CA ARG A 322 9.01 71.97 -112.61
C ARG A 322 8.80 71.95 -111.09
N HIS A 323 8.00 72.88 -110.55
CA HIS A 323 7.67 72.88 -109.11
C HIS A 323 6.78 71.70 -108.73
N LEU A 324 5.78 71.37 -109.56
CA LEU A 324 4.91 70.21 -109.37
C LEU A 324 5.67 68.88 -109.56
N GLU A 325 6.57 68.78 -110.54
CA GLU A 325 7.48 67.65 -110.75
C GLU A 325 8.37 67.42 -109.53
N LYS A 326 8.91 68.51 -108.95
CA LYS A 326 9.69 68.42 -107.72
C LYS A 326 8.83 67.86 -106.57
N LYS A 327 7.63 68.39 -106.37
CA LYS A 327 6.69 67.90 -105.34
C LYS A 327 6.25 66.46 -105.58
N VAL A 328 5.97 66.08 -106.81
CA VAL A 328 5.64 64.69 -107.18
C VAL A 328 6.83 63.78 -106.91
N SER A 329 8.06 64.19 -107.22
CA SER A 329 9.26 63.40 -106.92
C SER A 329 9.52 63.27 -105.42
N GLU A 330 9.25 64.32 -104.64
CA GLU A 330 9.33 64.31 -103.17
C GLU A 330 8.26 63.37 -102.59
N ASN A 331 7.00 63.48 -103.04
CA ASN A 331 5.90 62.59 -102.65
C ASN A 331 6.16 61.14 -103.07
N GLN A 332 6.81 60.91 -104.21
CA GLN A 332 7.15 59.57 -104.64
C GLN A 332 8.21 58.93 -103.73
N ARG A 333 9.21 59.72 -103.30
CA ARG A 333 10.21 59.27 -102.30
C ARG A 333 9.58 58.99 -100.94
N THR A 334 8.65 59.82 -100.47
CA THR A 334 7.93 59.55 -99.20
C THR A 334 7.04 58.32 -99.31
N ILE A 335 6.35 58.11 -100.45
CA ILE A 335 5.58 56.89 -100.70
C ILE A 335 6.48 55.64 -100.68
N GLU A 336 7.67 55.71 -101.26
CA GLU A 336 8.64 54.61 -101.24
C GLU A 336 9.16 54.33 -99.83
N ALA A 337 9.48 55.37 -99.05
CA ALA A 337 9.85 55.23 -97.64
C ALA A 337 8.73 54.58 -96.80
N LEU A 338 7.49 55.06 -96.91
CA LEU A 338 6.32 54.50 -96.21
C LEU A 338 6.02 53.05 -96.65
N ARG A 339 6.31 52.69 -97.90
CA ARG A 339 6.21 51.29 -98.36
C ARG A 339 7.25 50.39 -97.69
N GLN A 340 8.48 50.88 -97.54
CA GLN A 340 9.55 50.16 -96.83
C GLN A 340 9.20 50.02 -95.35
N GLU A 341 8.78 51.09 -94.68
CA GLU A 341 8.32 51.08 -93.28
C GLU A 341 7.12 50.14 -93.06
N ARG A 342 6.14 50.15 -93.96
CA ARG A 342 5.03 49.18 -93.92
C ARG A 342 5.54 47.74 -94.06
N SER A 343 6.53 47.50 -94.90
CA SER A 343 7.08 46.16 -95.10
C SER A 343 7.86 45.67 -93.87
N SER A 344 8.63 46.54 -93.21
CA SER A 344 9.32 46.21 -91.97
C SER A 344 8.33 46.00 -90.82
N LEU A 345 7.36 46.91 -90.63
CA LEU A 345 6.31 46.74 -89.60
C LEU A 345 5.49 45.47 -89.81
N SER A 346 5.21 45.09 -91.06
CA SER A 346 4.53 43.82 -91.34
C SER A 346 5.39 42.58 -91.03
N ALA A 347 6.72 42.67 -91.16
CA ALA A 347 7.61 41.60 -90.75
C ALA A 347 7.68 41.50 -89.22
N ASP A 348 7.84 42.64 -88.54
CA ASP A 348 7.86 42.75 -87.08
C ASP A 348 6.56 42.24 -86.47
N PHE A 349 5.40 42.59 -87.03
CA PHE A 349 4.10 42.09 -86.59
C PHE A 349 4.00 40.56 -86.68
N LYS A 350 4.48 39.96 -87.79
CA LYS A 350 4.48 38.50 -87.95
C LYS A 350 5.41 37.81 -86.95
N ASP A 351 6.57 38.40 -86.68
CA ASP A 351 7.52 37.86 -85.70
C ASP A 351 7.00 38.00 -84.27
N LEU A 352 6.34 39.11 -83.92
CA LEU A 352 5.64 39.26 -82.65
C LEU A 352 4.49 38.27 -82.50
N GLN A 353 3.71 38.04 -83.56
CA GLN A 353 2.62 37.07 -83.54
C GLN A 353 3.14 35.65 -83.29
N ARG A 354 4.27 35.27 -83.90
CA ARG A 354 4.94 33.99 -83.62
C ARG A 354 5.41 33.89 -82.17
N ARG A 355 6.10 34.92 -81.67
CA ARG A 355 6.55 34.97 -80.27
C ARG A 355 5.40 34.90 -79.28
N TYR A 356 4.26 35.55 -79.58
CA TYR A 356 3.05 35.48 -78.78
C TYR A 356 2.45 34.08 -78.76
N ALA A 357 2.39 33.40 -79.92
CA ALA A 357 1.92 32.02 -80.00
C ALA A 357 2.81 31.08 -79.17
N ASP A 358 4.13 31.19 -79.32
CA ASP A 358 5.11 30.40 -78.53
C ASP A 358 4.98 30.67 -77.03
N ALA A 359 4.82 31.93 -76.62
CA ALA A 359 4.64 32.31 -75.22
C ALA A 359 3.32 31.77 -74.65
N SER A 360 2.23 31.81 -75.43
CA SER A 360 0.94 31.24 -75.03
C SER A 360 1.01 29.72 -74.88
N GLU A 361 1.65 29.01 -75.81
CA GLU A 361 1.85 27.56 -75.69
C GLU A 361 2.65 27.19 -74.43
N ARG A 362 3.75 27.92 -74.16
CA ARG A 362 4.55 27.71 -72.94
C ARG A 362 3.73 27.96 -71.69
N ALA A 363 2.91 29.02 -71.66
CA ALA A 363 2.02 29.30 -70.54
C ALA A 363 0.98 28.18 -70.32
N ASP A 364 0.41 27.62 -71.39
CA ASP A 364 -0.56 26.52 -71.28
C ASP A 364 0.11 25.20 -70.87
N ARG A 365 1.36 24.94 -71.28
CA ARG A 365 2.16 23.80 -70.79
C ARG A 365 2.43 23.93 -69.29
N LEU A 366 2.90 25.10 -68.83
CA LEU A 366 3.14 25.35 -67.40
C LEU A 366 1.86 25.22 -66.56
N ARG A 367 0.71 25.68 -67.08
CA ARG A 367 -0.59 25.47 -66.43
C ARG A 367 -0.93 23.99 -66.27
N LYS A 368 -0.75 23.19 -67.32
CA LYS A 368 -0.99 21.73 -67.26
C LYS A 368 -0.07 21.05 -66.24
N GLU A 369 1.22 21.39 -66.24
CA GLU A 369 2.19 20.89 -65.24
C GLU A 369 1.85 21.32 -63.81
N TYR A 370 1.39 22.56 -63.62
CA TYR A 370 0.92 23.03 -62.33
C TYR A 370 -0.29 22.21 -61.85
N THR A 371 -1.29 21.99 -62.71
CA THR A 371 -2.48 21.20 -62.33
C THR A 371 -2.14 19.73 -62.03
N SER A 372 -1.23 19.12 -62.77
CA SER A 372 -0.83 17.73 -62.53
C SER A 372 -0.04 17.58 -61.22
N THR A 373 0.87 18.51 -60.94
CA THR A 373 1.62 18.54 -59.67
C THR A 373 0.74 18.90 -58.48
N ALA A 374 -0.25 19.78 -58.65
CA ALA A 374 -1.23 20.09 -57.61
C ALA A 374 -2.11 18.88 -57.27
N ASN A 375 -2.56 18.12 -58.28
CA ASN A 375 -3.33 16.89 -58.06
C ASN A 375 -2.48 15.79 -57.39
N SER A 376 -1.19 15.68 -57.72
CA SER A 376 -0.24 14.76 -57.04
C SER A 376 -0.09 15.14 -55.57
N HIS A 377 0.10 16.44 -55.30
CA HIS A 377 0.23 16.99 -53.95
C HIS A 377 -1.00 16.71 -53.09
N GLU A 378 -2.20 16.91 -53.63
CA GLU A 378 -3.45 16.64 -52.90
C GLU A 378 -3.65 15.15 -52.63
N LYS A 379 -3.28 14.26 -53.57
CA LYS A 379 -3.32 12.81 -53.34
C LYS A 379 -2.40 12.38 -52.20
N ARG A 380 -1.14 12.84 -52.21
CA ARG A 380 -0.17 12.54 -51.15
C ARG A 380 -0.59 13.11 -49.80
N ARG A 381 -1.26 14.28 -49.80
CA ARG A 381 -1.86 14.85 -48.60
C ARG A 381 -2.98 13.94 -48.06
N GLY A 382 -3.87 13.45 -48.92
CA GLY A 382 -4.88 12.48 -48.52
C GLY A 382 -4.29 11.16 -47.99
N GLU A 383 -3.20 10.67 -48.58
CA GLU A 383 -2.48 9.49 -48.08
C GLU A 383 -1.89 9.74 -46.69
N LEU A 384 -1.29 10.90 -46.43
CA LEU A 384 -0.82 11.28 -45.09
C LEU A 384 -1.96 11.32 -44.07
N ASP A 385 -3.10 11.92 -44.41
CA ASP A 385 -4.24 12.00 -43.52
C ASP A 385 -4.75 10.60 -43.14
N ILE A 386 -4.75 9.65 -44.09
CA ILE A 386 -5.08 8.24 -43.83
C ILE A 386 -4.04 7.60 -42.88
N ARG A 387 -2.74 7.78 -43.13
CA ARG A 387 -1.68 7.22 -42.26
C ARG A 387 -1.71 7.80 -40.84
N LEU A 388 -2.09 9.06 -40.69
CA LEU A 388 -2.28 9.68 -39.37
C LEU A 388 -3.44 9.02 -38.61
N LEU A 389 -4.56 8.75 -39.28
CA LEU A 389 -5.68 8.02 -38.69
C LEU A 389 -5.30 6.59 -38.29
N GLU A 390 -4.56 5.87 -39.13
CA GLU A 390 -4.05 4.53 -38.80
C GLU A 390 -3.15 4.56 -37.56
N ILE A 391 -2.27 5.55 -37.43
CA ILE A 391 -1.43 5.72 -36.22
C ILE A 391 -2.29 5.97 -34.98
N GLU A 392 -3.34 6.79 -35.08
CA GLU A 392 -4.25 7.02 -33.97
C GLU A 392 -5.01 5.75 -33.56
N ASP A 393 -5.45 4.95 -34.52
CA ASP A 393 -6.09 3.65 -34.30
C ASP A 393 -5.13 2.67 -33.60
N LEU A 394 -3.89 2.57 -34.09
CA LEU A 394 -2.85 1.74 -33.48
C LEU A 394 -2.48 2.22 -32.07
N LYS A 395 -2.38 3.54 -31.84
CA LYS A 395 -2.19 4.12 -30.49
C LYS A 395 -3.34 3.77 -29.56
N ARG A 396 -4.60 3.89 -30.03
CA ARG A 396 -5.79 3.50 -29.26
C ARG A 396 -5.79 2.00 -28.96
N ALA A 397 -5.36 1.16 -29.90
CA ALA A 397 -5.21 -0.28 -29.68
C ALA A 397 -4.14 -0.59 -28.62
N LEU A 398 -2.99 0.08 -28.67
CA LEU A 398 -1.90 -0.08 -27.72
C LEU A 398 -2.30 0.39 -26.31
N GLN A 399 -3.03 1.50 -26.20
CA GLN A 399 -3.61 1.97 -24.94
C GLN A 399 -4.65 0.98 -24.37
N LYS A 400 -5.53 0.43 -25.22
CA LYS A 400 -6.48 -0.63 -24.83
C LYS A 400 -5.76 -1.89 -24.35
N GLN A 401 -4.63 -2.26 -24.94
CA GLN A 401 -3.82 -3.39 -24.47
C GLN A 401 -3.14 -3.06 -23.13
N SER A 402 -2.52 -1.89 -22.99
CA SER A 402 -1.88 -1.45 -21.74
C SER A 402 -2.86 -1.46 -20.57
N THR A 403 -4.05 -0.90 -20.74
CA THR A 403 -5.12 -0.94 -19.73
C THR A 403 -5.62 -2.35 -19.40
N LYS A 404 -5.63 -3.28 -20.37
CA LYS A 404 -5.93 -4.69 -20.09
C LYS A 404 -4.84 -5.36 -19.25
N VAL A 405 -3.58 -5.07 -19.54
CA VAL A 405 -2.43 -5.58 -18.76
C VAL A 405 -2.50 -5.04 -17.33
N GLN A 406 -2.71 -3.74 -17.16
CA GLN A 406 -2.86 -3.12 -15.83
C GLN A 406 -4.01 -3.76 -15.02
N ARG A 407 -5.17 -4.00 -15.64
CA ARG A 407 -6.28 -4.69 -14.95
C ARG A 407 -5.93 -6.11 -14.53
N ALA A 408 -5.17 -6.83 -15.36
CA ALA A 408 -4.72 -8.18 -15.04
C ALA A 408 -3.66 -8.18 -13.93
N GLU A 409 -2.79 -7.18 -13.88
CA GLU A 409 -1.84 -6.98 -12.79
C GLU A 409 -2.56 -6.65 -11.47
N GLU A 410 -3.53 -5.73 -11.49
CA GLU A 410 -4.38 -5.43 -10.32
C GLU A 410 -5.15 -6.67 -9.83
N GLU A 411 -5.67 -7.49 -10.75
CA GLU A 411 -6.34 -8.75 -10.40
C GLU A 411 -5.37 -9.78 -9.80
N LYS A 412 -4.16 -9.89 -10.34
CA LYS A 412 -3.10 -10.73 -9.78
C LYS A 412 -2.73 -10.27 -8.36
N GLU A 413 -2.60 -8.98 -8.13
CA GLU A 413 -2.35 -8.42 -6.79
C GLU A 413 -3.50 -8.71 -5.82
N ARG A 414 -4.76 -8.56 -6.27
CA ARG A 414 -5.95 -8.97 -5.48
C ARG A 414 -5.89 -10.45 -5.09
N VAL A 415 -5.61 -11.33 -6.06
CA VAL A 415 -5.50 -12.78 -5.80
C VAL A 415 -4.34 -13.09 -4.84
N ILE A 416 -3.20 -12.38 -4.93
CA ILE A 416 -2.09 -12.54 -3.99
C ILE A 416 -2.49 -12.10 -2.57
N ALA A 417 -3.22 -10.99 -2.44
CA ALA A 417 -3.74 -10.52 -1.16
C ALA A 417 -4.73 -11.52 -0.55
N GLU A 418 -5.67 -12.04 -1.34
CA GLU A 418 -6.61 -13.09 -0.92
C GLU A 418 -5.87 -14.38 -0.50
N LYS A 419 -4.85 -14.81 -1.26
CA LYS A 419 -3.99 -15.96 -0.90
C LYS A 419 -3.28 -15.73 0.42
N HIS A 420 -2.79 -14.52 0.67
CA HIS A 420 -2.16 -14.18 1.94
C HIS A 420 -3.16 -14.21 3.10
N ASP A 421 -4.39 -13.75 2.89
CA ASP A 421 -5.47 -13.81 3.89
C ASP A 421 -5.89 -15.25 4.20
N VAL A 422 -6.08 -16.08 3.18
CA VAL A 422 -6.31 -17.52 3.33
C VAL A 422 -5.15 -18.20 4.06
N SER A 423 -3.90 -17.83 3.75
CA SER A 423 -2.74 -18.38 4.46
C SER A 423 -2.74 -18.00 5.95
N ARG A 424 -3.14 -16.76 6.28
CA ARG A 424 -3.30 -16.31 7.67
C ARG A 424 -4.41 -17.07 8.40
N THR A 425 -5.55 -17.32 7.76
CA THR A 425 -6.64 -18.09 8.38
C THR A 425 -6.25 -19.55 8.58
N ILE A 426 -5.56 -20.17 7.61
CA ILE A 426 -5.01 -21.53 7.77
C ILE A 426 -4.04 -21.57 8.96
N ALA A 427 -3.10 -20.62 9.08
CA ALA A 427 -2.16 -20.58 10.20
C ALA A 427 -2.87 -20.40 11.57
N ALA A 428 -3.93 -19.60 11.62
CA ALA A 428 -4.75 -19.44 12.82
C ALA A 428 -5.48 -20.75 13.19
N LEU A 429 -6.09 -21.41 12.21
CA LEU A 429 -6.75 -22.71 12.41
C LEU A 429 -5.76 -23.79 12.83
N GLU A 430 -4.55 -23.82 12.28
CA GLU A 430 -3.48 -24.72 12.73
C GLU A 430 -3.07 -24.45 14.18
N ALA A 431 -2.96 -23.18 14.58
CA ALA A 431 -2.66 -22.82 15.95
C ALA A 431 -3.76 -23.25 16.92
N ASP A 432 -5.03 -23.09 16.52
CA ASP A 432 -6.19 -23.55 17.28
C ASP A 432 -6.21 -25.08 17.38
N LEU A 433 -5.95 -25.82 16.29
CA LEU A 433 -5.83 -27.28 16.32
C LEU A 433 -4.71 -27.74 17.26
N ARG A 434 -3.55 -27.08 17.23
CA ARG A 434 -2.45 -27.37 18.17
C ARG A 434 -2.81 -27.06 19.61
N ARG A 435 -3.64 -26.04 19.86
CA ARG A 435 -4.15 -25.73 21.20
C ARG A 435 -5.15 -26.78 21.66
N VAL A 436 -6.14 -27.13 20.84
CA VAL A 436 -7.13 -28.18 21.14
C VAL A 436 -6.44 -29.51 21.41
N ARG A 437 -5.40 -29.87 20.65
CA ARG A 437 -4.60 -31.07 20.93
C ARG A 437 -3.97 -31.00 22.33
N ARG A 438 -3.34 -29.88 22.71
CA ARG A 438 -2.74 -29.71 24.04
C ARG A 438 -3.79 -29.76 25.15
N ASP A 439 -4.95 -29.13 24.96
CA ASP A 439 -6.04 -29.14 25.92
C ASP A 439 -6.60 -30.58 26.08
N ALA A 440 -6.74 -31.33 24.99
CA ALA A 440 -7.14 -32.74 25.04
C ALA A 440 -6.11 -33.62 25.77
N GLU A 441 -4.82 -33.38 25.54
CA GLU A 441 -3.74 -34.07 26.26
C GLU A 441 -3.74 -33.73 27.76
N SER A 442 -4.00 -32.47 28.14
CA SER A 442 -4.12 -32.09 29.56
C SER A 442 -5.34 -32.73 30.20
N PHE A 443 -6.51 -32.69 29.55
CA PHE A 443 -7.70 -33.41 30.04
C PHE A 443 -7.46 -34.91 30.18
N GLY A 444 -6.70 -35.51 29.26
CA GLY A 444 -6.28 -36.91 29.36
C GLY A 444 -5.35 -37.19 30.55
N ARG A 445 -4.51 -36.24 30.97
CA ARG A 445 -3.69 -36.35 32.19
C ARG A 445 -4.55 -36.18 33.44
N ASP A 446 -5.44 -35.20 33.46
CA ASP A 446 -6.33 -34.93 34.60
C ASP A 446 -7.28 -36.11 34.86
N LEU A 447 -7.85 -36.71 33.80
CA LEU A 447 -8.67 -37.91 33.93
C LEU A 447 -7.89 -39.10 34.50
N ARG A 448 -6.61 -39.25 34.13
CA ARG A 448 -5.74 -40.29 34.72
C ARG A 448 -5.45 -39.99 36.19
N ALA A 449 -5.14 -38.74 36.53
CA ALA A 449 -4.93 -38.32 37.92
C ALA A 449 -6.19 -38.59 38.77
N LEU A 450 -7.37 -38.16 38.31
CA LEU A 450 -8.64 -38.39 38.98
C LEU A 450 -8.98 -39.88 39.14
N LYS A 451 -8.67 -40.72 38.14
CA LYS A 451 -8.80 -42.18 38.29
C LYS A 451 -7.90 -42.71 39.40
N THR A 452 -6.62 -42.29 39.43
CA THR A 452 -5.70 -42.72 40.50
C THR A 452 -6.10 -42.20 41.87
N GLU A 453 -6.64 -40.99 41.98
CA GLU A 453 -7.15 -40.43 43.24
C GLU A 453 -8.40 -41.18 43.70
N LYS A 454 -9.31 -41.50 42.79
CA LYS A 454 -10.48 -42.32 43.06
C LYS A 454 -10.08 -43.71 43.56
N GLU A 455 -9.15 -44.38 42.89
CA GLU A 455 -8.63 -45.69 43.32
C GLU A 455 -7.97 -45.62 44.71
N LYS A 456 -7.18 -44.57 44.98
CA LYS A 456 -6.60 -44.34 46.32
C LYS A 456 -7.67 -44.07 47.38
N ALA A 457 -8.70 -43.31 47.05
CA ALA A 457 -9.81 -43.03 47.96
C ALA A 457 -10.63 -44.30 48.24
N GLU A 458 -10.91 -45.11 47.22
CA GLU A 458 -11.56 -46.41 47.37
C GLU A 458 -10.70 -47.38 48.20
N ALA A 459 -9.38 -47.40 48.00
CA ALA A 459 -8.46 -48.19 48.82
C ALA A 459 -8.47 -47.73 50.28
N LYS A 460 -8.40 -46.42 50.55
CA LYS A 460 -8.53 -45.86 51.90
C LYS A 460 -9.85 -46.23 52.55
N TYR A 461 -10.96 -46.15 51.80
CA TYR A 461 -12.27 -46.51 52.30
C TYR A 461 -12.36 -48.01 52.65
N LYS A 462 -11.78 -48.88 51.83
CA LYS A 462 -11.65 -50.32 52.14
C LYS A 462 -10.80 -50.57 53.39
N ASP A 463 -9.69 -49.85 53.54
CA ASP A 463 -8.83 -49.94 54.73
C ASP A 463 -9.51 -49.42 55.99
N GLU A 464 -10.28 -48.33 55.88
CA GLU A 464 -11.11 -47.80 56.97
C GLU A 464 -12.20 -48.78 57.38
N ILE A 465 -12.91 -49.38 56.43
CA ILE A 465 -13.86 -50.48 56.71
C ILE A 465 -13.15 -51.62 57.44
N ALA A 466 -12.00 -52.07 56.94
CA ALA A 466 -11.24 -53.14 57.58
C ALA A 466 -10.77 -52.76 59.00
N ARG A 467 -10.38 -51.50 59.24
CA ARG A 467 -10.04 -51.00 60.59
C ARG A 467 -11.26 -50.97 61.49
N LEU A 468 -12.40 -50.47 61.01
CA LEU A 468 -13.65 -50.44 61.76
C LEU A 468 -14.11 -51.87 62.10
N GLU A 469 -13.95 -52.84 61.20
CA GLU A 469 -14.22 -54.24 61.47
C GLU A 469 -13.27 -54.82 62.54
N ARG A 470 -11.96 -54.53 62.47
CA ARG A 470 -11.01 -54.94 63.53
C ARG A 470 -11.39 -54.34 64.88
N ASN A 471 -11.69 -53.05 64.93
CA ASN A 471 -12.11 -52.36 66.14
C ASN A 471 -13.43 -52.92 66.67
N LYS A 472 -14.39 -53.25 65.78
CA LYS A 472 -15.64 -53.91 66.15
C LYS A 472 -15.39 -55.30 66.73
N ARG A 473 -14.45 -56.08 66.18
CA ARG A 473 -14.07 -57.39 66.75
C ARG A 473 -13.38 -57.23 68.10
N GLN A 474 -12.51 -56.23 68.26
CA GLN A 474 -11.85 -55.92 69.53
C GLN A 474 -12.85 -55.44 70.58
N SER A 475 -13.76 -54.53 70.24
CA SER A 475 -14.80 -54.07 71.16
C SER A 475 -15.82 -55.17 71.47
N GLN A 476 -16.16 -56.05 70.52
CA GLN A 476 -16.97 -57.23 70.80
C GLN A 476 -16.27 -58.21 71.75
N ALA A 477 -14.94 -58.37 71.65
CA ALA A 477 -14.16 -59.17 72.60
C ALA A 477 -14.10 -58.53 73.98
N GLN A 478 -13.89 -57.21 74.05
CA GLN A 478 -13.95 -56.45 75.31
C GLN A 478 -15.34 -56.50 75.93
N LEU A 479 -16.40 -56.41 75.13
CA LEU A 479 -17.77 -56.55 75.61
C LEU A 479 -18.02 -57.95 76.17
N LYS A 480 -17.47 -59.01 75.56
CA LYS A 480 -17.54 -60.36 76.13
C LYS A 480 -16.83 -60.44 77.48
N LEU A 481 -15.58 -59.96 77.56
CA LEU A 481 -14.82 -59.93 78.82
C LEU A 481 -15.54 -59.12 79.89
N LEU A 482 -16.05 -57.94 79.56
CA LEU A 482 -16.83 -57.12 80.49
C LEU A 482 -18.17 -57.77 80.85
N THR A 483 -18.79 -58.53 79.96
CA THR A 483 -20.01 -59.28 80.28
C THR A 483 -19.69 -60.41 81.25
N ASP A 484 -18.58 -61.13 81.01
CA ASP A 484 -18.09 -62.18 81.90
C ASP A 484 -17.70 -61.61 83.27
N GLU A 485 -17.01 -60.46 83.32
CA GLU A 485 -16.69 -59.72 84.56
C GLU A 485 -17.96 -59.20 85.26
N LEU A 486 -18.96 -58.75 84.51
CA LEU A 486 -20.21 -58.24 85.07
C LEU A 486 -21.10 -59.37 85.57
N ASP A 487 -21.03 -60.56 84.96
CA ASP A 487 -21.66 -61.76 85.47
C ASP A 487 -20.92 -62.30 86.72
N GLN A 488 -19.59 -62.23 86.75
CA GLN A 488 -18.79 -62.44 87.98
C GLN A 488 -19.16 -61.43 89.08
N GLN A 489 -19.26 -60.14 88.75
CA GLN A 489 -19.67 -59.11 89.69
C GLN A 489 -21.13 -59.26 90.11
N LYS A 490 -22.03 -59.80 89.26
CA LYS A 490 -23.39 -60.13 89.68
C LYS A 490 -23.40 -61.29 90.66
N GLU A 491 -22.57 -62.31 90.45
CA GLU A 491 -22.38 -63.40 91.42
C GLU A 491 -21.82 -62.85 92.74
N GLU A 492 -20.79 -61.99 92.68
CA GLU A 492 -20.25 -61.28 93.84
C GLU A 492 -21.26 -60.32 94.48
N ILE A 493 -22.14 -59.66 93.72
CA ILE A 493 -23.22 -58.79 94.24
C ILE A 493 -24.32 -59.63 94.87
N VAL A 494 -24.60 -60.85 94.40
CA VAL A 494 -25.51 -61.77 95.08
C VAL A 494 -24.90 -62.17 96.44
N ASP A 495 -23.60 -62.42 96.49
CA ASP A 495 -22.84 -62.72 97.72
C ASP A 495 -22.71 -61.49 98.64
N VAL A 496 -22.51 -60.29 98.08
CA VAL A 496 -22.42 -59.04 98.83
C VAL A 496 -23.80 -58.55 99.23
N GLN A 497 -24.89 -58.78 98.48
CA GLN A 497 -26.27 -58.51 98.93
C GLN A 497 -26.66 -59.42 100.10
N TYR A 498 -26.13 -60.64 100.13
CA TYR A 498 -26.23 -61.51 101.30
C TYR A 498 -25.49 -60.93 102.52
N GLN A 499 -24.36 -60.25 102.31
CA GLN A 499 -23.57 -59.56 103.36
C GLN A 499 -24.12 -58.17 103.73
N LEU A 500 -24.76 -57.45 102.79
CA LEU A 500 -25.30 -56.09 102.95
C LEU A 500 -26.68 -56.08 103.61
N ARG A 501 -27.42 -57.20 103.58
CA ARG A 501 -28.59 -57.39 104.46
C ARG A 501 -28.20 -57.38 105.95
N ASN A 502 -26.92 -57.57 106.28
CA ASN A 502 -26.42 -57.69 107.65
C ASN A 502 -25.49 -56.54 108.10
N HIS A 503 -25.40 -55.43 107.35
CA HIS A 503 -24.52 -54.33 107.74
C HIS A 503 -25.11 -52.94 107.43
N VAL A 504 -25.35 -52.17 108.48
CA VAL A 504 -25.72 -50.75 108.42
C VAL A 504 -24.48 -49.92 108.72
N CYS A 505 -24.04 -49.09 107.77
CA CYS A 505 -23.08 -48.02 108.06
C CYS A 505 -23.61 -46.69 107.55
N SER A 506 -23.71 -45.74 108.48
CA SER A 506 -24.00 -44.33 108.25
C SER A 506 -22.85 -43.68 107.47
N SER A 507 -23.18 -42.95 106.41
CA SER A 507 -22.27 -41.95 105.83
C SER A 507 -22.73 -40.57 106.27
N ASP A 508 -21.80 -39.78 106.80
CA ASP A 508 -22.04 -38.44 107.33
C ASP A 508 -22.33 -37.41 106.22
N ASP A 509 -23.50 -36.76 106.31
CA ASP A 509 -23.97 -35.70 105.40
C ASP A 509 -23.02 -34.50 105.29
N HIS A 510 -22.10 -34.32 106.23
CA HIS A 510 -21.16 -33.20 106.25
C HIS A 510 -20.12 -33.24 105.12
N GLN A 511 -19.63 -34.41 104.73
CA GLN A 511 -18.63 -34.53 103.65
C GLN A 511 -19.23 -34.21 102.26
N VAL A 512 -20.54 -34.48 102.10
CA VAL A 512 -21.29 -34.15 100.87
C VAL A 512 -21.55 -32.65 100.76
N ALA A 513 -21.72 -31.95 101.88
CA ALA A 513 -21.95 -30.50 101.90
C ALA A 513 -20.70 -29.71 101.49
N ASP A 514 -19.51 -30.12 101.94
CA ASP A 514 -18.25 -29.42 101.63
C ASP A 514 -17.85 -29.57 100.15
N LEU A 515 -18.06 -30.75 99.55
CA LEU A 515 -17.84 -30.98 98.12
C LEU A 515 -18.78 -30.13 97.25
N LYS A 516 -20.05 -29.98 97.64
CA LYS A 516 -21.00 -29.10 96.95
C LYS A 516 -20.56 -27.64 97.00
N LEU A 517 -19.93 -27.21 98.10
CA LEU A 517 -19.50 -25.83 98.29
C LEU A 517 -18.24 -25.50 97.47
N GLN A 518 -17.29 -26.44 97.33
CA GLN A 518 -16.14 -26.32 96.44
C GLN A 518 -16.56 -26.26 94.96
N HIS A 519 -17.44 -27.17 94.53
CA HIS A 519 -17.96 -27.17 93.17
C HIS A 519 -18.69 -25.86 92.81
N ASN A 520 -19.46 -25.30 93.74
CA ASN A 520 -20.18 -24.04 93.50
C ASN A 520 -19.23 -22.83 93.35
N LYS A 521 -18.06 -22.85 94.02
CA LYS A 521 -17.01 -21.83 93.84
C LYS A 521 -16.32 -21.97 92.47
N GLU A 522 -16.02 -23.19 92.05
CA GLU A 522 -15.43 -23.48 90.73
C GLU A 522 -16.38 -23.11 89.59
N CYS A 523 -17.67 -23.45 89.70
CA CYS A 523 -18.69 -23.06 88.73
C CYS A 523 -18.81 -21.53 88.60
N LYS A 524 -18.72 -20.79 89.71
CA LYS A 524 -18.70 -19.31 89.68
C LYS A 524 -17.46 -18.77 88.98
N GLY A 525 -16.28 -19.36 89.20
CA GLY A 525 -15.04 -19.01 88.51
C GLY A 525 -15.12 -19.23 87.00
N LEU A 526 -15.60 -20.42 86.59
CA LEU A 526 -15.81 -20.75 85.17
C LEU A 526 -16.83 -19.82 84.51
N LEU A 527 -17.89 -19.43 85.20
CA LEU A 527 -18.90 -18.50 84.68
C LEU A 527 -18.30 -17.13 84.35
N VAL A 528 -17.40 -16.62 85.20
CA VAL A 528 -16.69 -15.35 84.97
C VAL A 528 -15.74 -15.47 83.78
N GLN A 529 -15.00 -16.57 83.67
CA GLN A 529 -14.10 -16.82 82.56
C GLN A 529 -14.85 -16.96 81.22
N ILE A 530 -15.99 -17.65 81.19
CA ILE A 530 -16.87 -17.75 80.02
C ILE A 530 -17.40 -16.36 79.63
N ARG A 531 -17.82 -15.54 80.60
CA ARG A 531 -18.30 -14.18 80.33
C ARG A 531 -17.20 -13.30 79.74
N TYR A 532 -15.96 -13.41 80.25
CA TYR A 532 -14.80 -12.72 79.69
C TYR A 532 -14.48 -13.17 78.26
N LEU A 533 -14.41 -14.48 78.01
CA LEU A 533 -14.13 -15.02 76.67
C LEU A 533 -15.24 -14.68 75.67
N LYS A 534 -16.51 -14.69 76.09
CA LYS A 534 -17.63 -14.26 75.26
C LYS A 534 -17.50 -12.79 74.88
N ALA A 535 -17.14 -11.92 75.83
CA ALA A 535 -16.90 -10.51 75.56
C ALA A 535 -15.68 -10.26 74.65
N LYS A 536 -14.62 -11.06 74.80
CA LYS A 536 -13.44 -11.01 73.92
C LYS A 536 -13.79 -11.43 72.49
N PHE A 537 -14.48 -12.57 72.34
CA PHE A 537 -14.91 -13.07 71.05
C PHE A 537 -15.87 -12.09 70.36
N THR A 538 -16.85 -11.52 71.06
CA THR A 538 -17.76 -10.54 70.44
C THR A 538 -17.05 -9.27 70.00
N ARG A 539 -16.06 -8.76 70.76
CA ARG A 539 -15.23 -7.65 70.31
C ARG A 539 -14.40 -7.99 69.08
N GLU A 540 -13.75 -9.14 69.06
CA GLU A 540 -12.94 -9.58 67.91
C GLU A 540 -13.81 -9.84 66.66
N ALA A 541 -14.98 -10.45 66.83
CA ALA A 541 -15.94 -10.69 65.76
C ALA A 541 -16.44 -9.37 65.17
N LEU A 542 -16.89 -8.42 66.00
CA LEU A 542 -17.31 -7.11 65.55
C LEU A 542 -16.17 -6.34 64.86
N PHE A 543 -14.95 -6.45 65.37
CA PHE A 543 -13.78 -5.83 64.74
C PHE A 543 -13.49 -6.43 63.35
N ARG A 544 -13.58 -7.75 63.19
CA ARG A 544 -13.44 -8.42 61.88
C ARG A 544 -14.56 -8.04 60.92
N ASP A 545 -15.79 -7.93 61.40
CA ASP A 545 -16.92 -7.48 60.58
C ASP A 545 -16.72 -6.04 60.10
N HIS A 546 -16.29 -5.13 60.99
CA HIS A 546 -15.97 -3.75 60.63
C HIS A 546 -14.82 -3.65 59.61
N LEU A 547 -13.76 -4.45 59.75
CA LEU A 547 -12.69 -4.54 58.74
C LEU A 547 -13.20 -5.09 57.42
N GLY A 548 -14.13 -6.05 57.45
CA GLY A 548 -14.82 -6.57 56.27
C GLY A 548 -15.57 -5.47 55.52
N TYR A 549 -16.38 -4.67 56.24
CA TYR A 549 -17.07 -3.51 55.66
C TYR A 549 -16.11 -2.45 55.12
N GLN A 550 -15.01 -2.17 55.83
CA GLN A 550 -13.99 -1.22 55.35
C GLN A 550 -13.32 -1.71 54.05
N LYS A 551 -13.00 -3.01 53.96
CA LYS A 551 -12.46 -3.60 52.73
C LYS A 551 -13.45 -3.50 51.57
N LEU A 552 -14.73 -3.83 51.80
CA LEU A 552 -15.77 -3.73 50.78
C LEU A 552 -15.94 -2.29 50.27
N TYR A 553 -15.92 -1.31 51.19
CA TYR A 553 -15.98 0.11 50.83
C TYR A 553 -14.78 0.56 49.99
N LEU A 554 -13.56 0.16 50.36
CA LEU A 554 -12.35 0.48 49.59
C LEU A 554 -12.35 -0.18 48.20
N LEU A 555 -12.84 -1.42 48.09
CA LEU A 555 -13.01 -2.10 46.80
C LEU A 555 -14.02 -1.39 45.90
N GLU A 556 -15.14 -0.91 46.45
CA GLU A 556 -16.12 -0.14 45.68
C GLU A 556 -15.51 1.17 45.16
N ILE A 557 -14.76 1.89 45.99
CA ILE A 557 -14.03 3.10 45.58
C ILE A 557 -13.02 2.77 44.46
N LEU A 558 -12.22 1.72 44.63
CA LEU A 558 -11.26 1.29 43.59
C LEU A 558 -11.98 0.96 42.29
N SER A 559 -13.12 0.26 42.34
CA SER A 559 -13.92 -0.03 41.16
C SER A 559 -14.43 1.23 40.45
N GLN A 560 -14.77 2.28 41.21
CA GLN A 560 -15.18 3.57 40.66
C GLN A 560 -13.99 4.29 40.01
N PHE A 561 -12.80 4.23 40.62
CA PHE A 561 -11.58 4.74 40.01
C PHE A 561 -11.19 3.99 38.74
N GLU A 562 -11.24 2.66 38.73
CA GLU A 562 -11.00 1.85 37.52
C GLU A 562 -11.97 2.21 36.39
N ARG A 563 -13.27 2.42 36.71
CA ARG A 563 -14.25 2.90 35.73
C ARG A 563 -13.92 4.31 35.24
N GLY A 564 -13.41 5.17 36.11
CA GLY A 564 -12.91 6.51 35.77
C GLY A 564 -11.69 6.45 34.85
N GLU A 565 -10.69 5.65 35.18
CA GLU A 565 -9.47 5.44 34.40
C GLU A 565 -9.78 4.84 33.03
N ARG A 566 -10.67 3.85 32.93
CA ARG A 566 -11.13 3.34 31.63
C ARG A 566 -11.75 4.45 30.77
N LYS A 567 -12.55 5.34 31.37
CA LYS A 567 -13.09 6.51 30.65
C LYS A 567 -11.99 7.49 30.24
N ILE A 568 -11.00 7.72 31.08
CA ILE A 568 -9.84 8.57 30.78
C ILE A 568 -9.01 7.96 29.65
N LEU A 569 -8.72 6.66 29.67
CA LEU A 569 -8.02 5.95 28.61
C LEU A 569 -8.80 5.97 27.29
N VAL A 570 -10.13 5.84 27.33
CA VAL A 570 -10.99 6.03 26.15
C VAL A 570 -10.94 7.49 25.65
N ALA A 571 -10.89 8.47 26.56
CA ALA A 571 -10.73 9.87 26.18
C ALA A 571 -9.35 10.14 25.56
N ILE A 572 -8.27 9.60 26.14
CA ILE A 572 -6.89 9.73 25.62
C ILE A 572 -6.76 9.05 24.26
N SER A 573 -7.31 7.84 24.08
CA SER A 573 -7.32 7.17 22.78
C SER A 573 -8.16 7.90 21.73
N ARG A 574 -9.24 8.59 22.12
CA ARG A 574 -9.98 9.51 21.24
C ARG A 574 -9.23 10.81 20.94
N ILE A 575 -8.36 11.25 21.84
CA ILE A 575 -7.56 12.49 21.72
C ILE A 575 -6.32 12.29 20.84
N GLY A 576 -5.86 11.05 20.60
CA GLY A 576 -4.80 10.61 19.66
C GLY A 576 -3.88 11.69 19.07
N TYR A 577 -2.55 11.58 19.32
CA TYR A 577 -1.43 12.42 18.79
C TYR A 577 -1.82 13.70 18.02
N PRO A 578 -1.50 14.90 18.53
CA PRO A 578 -2.09 16.15 18.02
C PRO A 578 -1.72 16.41 16.56
N VAL A 579 -2.68 16.14 15.66
CA VAL A 579 -2.78 16.76 14.35
C VAL A 579 -3.10 18.25 14.56
N ALA A 580 -2.37 19.13 13.86
CA ALA A 580 -2.43 20.58 13.99
C ALA A 580 -3.89 21.11 14.03
N PRO A 581 -4.21 22.07 14.93
CA PRO A 581 -5.59 22.45 15.21
C PRO A 581 -6.29 23.06 14.00
N SER A 582 -7.39 22.44 13.58
CA SER A 582 -8.33 23.03 12.63
C SER A 582 -8.91 24.32 13.20
N ARG A 583 -8.99 25.36 12.37
CA ARG A 583 -9.44 26.72 12.73
C ARG A 583 -10.75 26.72 13.53
N PRO A 584 -10.88 27.57 14.58
CA PRO A 584 -12.08 27.63 15.40
C PRO A 584 -13.28 28.16 14.61
N LYS A 585 -14.38 27.40 14.61
CA LYS A 585 -15.67 27.87 14.11
C LYS A 585 -16.16 29.03 14.98
N LYS A 586 -16.55 30.14 14.37
CA LYS A 586 -17.11 31.31 15.05
C LYS A 586 -18.39 30.88 15.79
N LEU A 587 -18.34 30.88 17.12
CA LEU A 587 -19.49 30.60 17.97
C LEU A 587 -20.46 31.80 17.96
N ASN A 588 -21.75 31.51 17.82
CA ASN A 588 -22.83 32.50 17.92
C ASN A 588 -22.80 33.13 19.32
N LYS A 589 -22.31 34.38 19.41
CA LYS A 589 -22.01 35.10 20.65
C LYS A 589 -23.19 35.16 21.64
N PHE A 590 -24.43 35.17 21.14
CA PHE A 590 -25.63 35.19 21.97
C PHE A 590 -25.86 33.88 22.74
N ARG A 591 -25.58 32.72 22.14
CA ARG A 591 -25.74 31.43 22.82
C ARG A 591 -24.67 31.23 23.89
N ALA A 592 -23.44 31.70 23.63
CA ALA A 592 -22.36 31.69 24.61
C ALA A 592 -22.67 32.61 25.81
N ALA A 593 -23.20 33.81 25.56
CA ALA A 593 -23.63 34.72 26.62
C ALA A 593 -24.79 34.12 27.46
N GLY A 594 -25.79 33.49 26.80
CA GLY A 594 -26.89 32.81 27.49
C GLY A 594 -26.40 31.66 28.39
N LEU A 595 -25.48 30.83 27.89
CA LEU A 595 -24.88 29.76 28.69
C LEU A 595 -24.02 30.30 29.85
N MET A 596 -23.30 31.41 29.67
CA MET A 596 -22.59 32.10 30.74
C MET A 596 -23.53 32.59 31.84
N ILE A 597 -24.66 33.20 31.49
CA ILE A 597 -25.66 33.66 32.47
C ILE A 597 -26.27 32.48 33.23
N ILE A 598 -26.61 31.39 32.53
CA ILE A 598 -27.13 30.16 33.17
C ILE A 598 -26.06 29.55 34.08
N PHE A 599 -24.80 29.54 33.67
CA PHE A 599 -23.70 29.03 34.48
C PHE A 599 -23.50 29.87 35.75
N ILE A 600 -23.46 31.20 35.62
CA ILE A 600 -23.34 32.11 36.78
C ILE A 600 -24.52 31.93 37.74
N SER A 601 -25.75 31.75 37.23
CA SER A 601 -26.92 31.51 38.10
C SER A 601 -26.83 30.17 38.84
N ARG A 602 -26.35 29.12 38.16
CA ARG A 602 -26.10 27.80 38.77
C ARG A 602 -25.00 27.84 39.82
N VAL A 603 -23.90 28.53 39.53
CA VAL A 603 -22.79 28.70 40.48
C VAL A 603 -23.23 29.48 41.71
N ARG A 604 -24.03 30.55 41.55
CA ARG A 604 -24.60 31.28 42.69
C ARG A 604 -25.51 30.39 43.56
N ARG A 605 -26.37 29.57 42.94
CA ARG A 605 -27.22 28.62 43.70
C ARG A 605 -26.40 27.55 44.41
N ALA A 606 -25.39 27.00 43.74
CA ALA A 606 -24.49 26.01 44.33
C ALA A 606 -23.67 26.59 45.49
N SER A 607 -23.18 27.83 45.33
CA SER A 607 -22.47 28.56 46.39
C SER A 607 -23.39 28.81 47.61
N ALA A 608 -24.63 29.24 47.39
CA ALA A 608 -25.59 29.43 48.48
C ALA A 608 -25.94 28.10 49.18
N ALA A 609 -26.09 27.00 48.43
CA ALA A 609 -26.31 25.67 48.99
C ALA A 609 -25.09 25.18 49.80
N TRP A 610 -23.88 25.45 49.30
CA TRP A 610 -22.63 25.13 49.98
C TRP A 610 -22.46 25.92 51.28
N GLN A 611 -22.81 27.21 51.28
CA GLN A 611 -22.80 28.03 52.48
C GLN A 611 -23.76 27.49 53.54
N LYS A 612 -24.99 27.09 53.14
CA LYS A 612 -25.95 26.44 54.04
C LYS A 612 -25.41 25.12 54.62
N GLN A 613 -24.82 24.26 53.78
CA GLN A 613 -24.20 23.01 54.26
C GLN A 613 -23.01 23.25 55.18
N SER A 614 -22.21 24.29 54.92
CA SER A 614 -21.07 24.65 55.76
C SER A 614 -21.53 25.19 57.12
N ALA A 615 -22.60 25.99 57.16
CA ALA A 615 -23.22 26.44 58.41
C ALA A 615 -23.75 25.27 59.24
N LEU A 616 -24.47 24.32 58.61
CA LEU A 616 -24.93 23.11 59.29
C LEU A 616 -23.78 22.27 59.83
N LYS A 617 -22.66 22.15 59.10
CA LYS A 617 -21.47 21.47 59.62
C LYS A 617 -20.89 22.17 60.84
N GLN A 618 -20.84 23.50 60.85
CA GLN A 618 -20.39 24.26 62.02
C GLN A 618 -21.32 24.06 63.22
N GLU A 619 -22.64 24.03 63.01
CA GLU A 619 -23.61 23.72 64.08
C GLU A 619 -23.40 22.31 64.65
N VAL A 620 -23.17 21.31 63.80
CA VAL A 620 -22.88 19.94 64.22
C VAL A 620 -21.57 19.87 65.02
N VAL A 621 -20.52 20.57 64.60
CA VAL A 621 -19.26 20.64 65.35
C VAL A 621 -19.46 21.30 66.71
N LEU A 622 -20.21 22.40 66.79
CA LEU A 622 -20.55 23.04 68.06
C LEU A 622 -21.39 22.13 68.98
N ALA A 623 -22.30 21.34 68.41
CA ALA A 623 -23.08 20.35 69.15
C ALA A 623 -22.19 19.21 69.70
N LEU A 624 -21.24 18.73 68.89
CA LEU A 624 -20.24 17.75 69.31
C LEU A 624 -19.36 18.30 70.43
N ASP A 625 -18.85 19.53 70.30
CA ASP A 625 -18.05 20.18 71.35
C ASP A 625 -18.84 20.37 72.65
N LYS A 626 -20.12 20.77 72.57
CA LYS A 626 -21.01 20.82 73.75
C LYS A 626 -21.18 19.45 74.39
N MET A 627 -21.32 18.39 73.60
CA MET A 627 -21.43 17.02 74.10
C MET A 627 -20.11 16.54 74.73
N HIS A 628 -18.96 16.86 74.12
CA HIS A 628 -17.65 16.60 74.69
C HIS A 628 -17.44 17.33 76.02
N ARG A 629 -17.84 18.61 76.11
CA ARG A 629 -17.82 19.37 77.37
C ARG A 629 -18.76 18.77 78.43
N ARG A 630 -19.96 18.33 78.06
CA ARG A 630 -20.88 17.62 78.98
C ARG A 630 -20.30 16.30 79.46
N ARG A 631 -19.66 15.52 78.59
CA ARG A 631 -18.98 14.27 78.97
C ARG A 631 -17.77 14.52 79.87
N ALA A 632 -17.00 15.58 79.62
CA ALA A 632 -15.90 15.97 80.48
C ALA A 632 -16.39 16.40 81.88
N ALA A 633 -17.47 17.19 81.96
CA ALA A 633 -18.07 17.59 83.23
C ALA A 633 -18.67 16.41 84.02
N ALA A 634 -19.28 15.44 83.33
CA ALA A 634 -19.81 14.21 83.93
C ALA A 634 -18.71 13.23 84.37
N ALA A 635 -17.48 13.37 83.86
CA ALA A 635 -16.32 12.58 84.30
C ALA A 635 -15.56 13.24 85.46
N SER A 636 -15.80 14.53 85.71
CA SER A 636 -15.22 15.30 86.83
C SER A 636 -16.17 15.53 88.01
N SER A 637 -17.37 14.93 87.96
CA SER A 637 -18.35 14.83 89.05
C SER A 637 -18.42 13.39 89.49
#